data_AF-A0A318D1H0-F1
#
_entry.id   AF-A0A318D1H0-F1
#
_cell.length_a   1.000
_cell.length_b   1.000
_cell.length_c   1.000
_cell.angle_alpha   90.00
_cell.angle_beta   90.00
_cell.angle_gamma   90.00
#
_symmetry.space_group_name_H-M   'P 1'
#
loop_
_entity.id
_entity.type
_entity.pdbx_description
1 polymer ?
#
loop_
_entity_poly.entity_id
_entity_poly.type
_entity_poly.pdbx_seq_one_letter_code
_entity_poly.pdbx_strand_id
1 'polypeptide(L)'
;MQFLQGDKTNNIFIFVTFLILMLSMFASPGDMYALEPGESAHNFHLKDLRGKAFSLSDIKGAPLTVLYFFSPTSEASRHGMDLLTDLYQTHGVQNVAIVVISVGPFSETKRWTKDISKAKVTVLIDDGSVSRLYDAVQILPIAYLLGPDFQILDRVTGGGPGGHKLLVRLAEREMSRKDINVAKALAKEAVKQNPSDPEAKAVLGYASLKQGKIDEAEKIFTEMATVSGPQKILGREGLAYVRLHQGTTNEALALAKQTTGRAGADTIQGDILYAKGDKAGARAAYRRAIEDPAFSFQQAVPYNRLGKMAVTEKRFPEARDLYDKALRIDPYAVEVLSNKGVSYAKQGNWDQAVATYRKVLDMNSGDQIALGLMRQAQDMLALAKDTQKAERIDRLIKELSQRYREGGGRHRRNEDQWTSRPLVLAFLPAEETGFPGDRDGLYMAFVLETGRLLEANGRIRIVERVVLDRLLAELNLGSSEIADPDTELRLGHVLAARLLATGMLGYSPDGAQLNLRLIDSETTAIPAVLSTRLNPDTLDRFSGEIASGIMERLRIRYPLQGYIVQVQGQEVLLNLGSDHGMRPGLRFQVLEEGKSVKYKGKTLKRSLQSVGNLEVSDVEPGLSRAKVIKASKEIKKDMKIREVRPRETL
;
A
#
# COMPACT_ATOMS: atom_id res chain seq x y z
N MET A 1 -58.79 24.16 24.14
CA MET A 1 -57.85 24.72 25.14
C MET A 1 -56.98 23.57 25.63
N GLN A 2 -55.91 23.22 24.92
CA GLN A 2 -54.55 23.74 25.02
C GLN A 2 -53.83 23.42 26.35
N PHE A 3 -52.72 22.67 26.20
CA PHE A 3 -51.52 22.59 27.04
C PHE A 3 -51.62 21.92 28.42
N LEU A 4 -51.05 20.70 28.54
CA LEU A 4 -49.88 20.37 29.39
C LEU A 4 -49.80 18.85 29.65
N GLN A 5 -49.13 18.12 28.75
CA GLN A 5 -48.43 16.88 29.10
C GLN A 5 -47.10 16.87 28.36
N GLY A 6 -46.16 17.67 28.88
CA GLY A 6 -44.78 17.76 28.43
C GLY A 6 -43.92 16.68 29.08
N ASP A 7 -43.48 15.74 28.25
CA ASP A 7 -42.07 15.37 28.07
C ASP A 7 -41.24 14.94 29.30
N LYS A 8 -41.41 13.66 29.72
CA LYS A 8 -40.51 12.99 30.68
C LYS A 8 -39.07 12.83 30.16
N THR A 9 -38.86 12.96 28.86
CA THR A 9 -37.56 12.82 28.20
C THR A 9 -36.67 14.05 28.38
N ASN A 10 -37.27 15.25 28.40
CA ASN A 10 -36.55 16.49 28.67
C ASN A 10 -36.11 16.62 30.14
N ASN A 11 -36.88 16.11 31.10
CA ASN A 11 -36.45 16.14 32.50
C ASN A 11 -35.27 15.22 32.79
N ILE A 12 -35.15 14.08 32.10
CA ILE A 12 -33.97 13.18 32.23
C ILE A 12 -32.75 13.81 31.56
N PHE A 13 -32.93 14.43 30.39
CA PHE A 13 -31.82 15.11 29.70
C PHE A 13 -31.33 16.33 30.48
N ILE A 14 -32.24 17.12 31.05
CA ILE A 14 -31.89 18.24 31.93
C ILE A 14 -31.21 17.72 33.20
N PHE A 15 -31.66 16.63 33.82
CA PHE A 15 -31.01 16.07 35.01
C PHE A 15 -29.62 15.50 34.74
N VAL A 16 -29.40 14.80 33.62
CA VAL A 16 -28.08 14.27 33.23
C VAL A 16 -27.14 15.40 32.82
N THR A 17 -27.63 16.44 32.14
CA THR A 17 -26.83 17.61 31.80
C THR A 17 -26.48 18.44 33.04
N PHE A 18 -27.40 18.55 34.01
CA PHE A 18 -27.13 19.19 35.31
C PHE A 18 -26.18 18.36 36.18
N LEU A 19 -26.22 17.02 36.09
CA LEU A 19 -25.29 16.14 36.80
C LEU A 19 -23.88 16.21 36.20
N ILE A 20 -23.74 16.34 34.87
CA ILE A 20 -22.47 16.58 34.18
C ILE A 20 -21.94 18.01 34.47
N LEU A 21 -22.84 19.01 34.58
CA LEU A 21 -22.45 20.37 35.02
C LEU A 21 -22.09 20.45 36.51
N MET A 22 -22.72 19.66 37.38
CA MET A 22 -22.37 19.57 38.80
C MET A 22 -21.06 18.80 39.02
N LEU A 23 -20.81 17.71 38.26
CA LEU A 23 -19.53 16.99 38.30
C LEU A 23 -18.36 17.82 37.76
N SER A 24 -18.61 18.81 36.90
CA SER A 24 -17.59 19.77 36.46
C SER A 24 -17.43 20.99 37.39
N MET A 25 -18.34 21.21 38.35
CA MET A 25 -18.22 22.25 39.38
C MET A 25 -17.55 21.79 40.68
N PHE A 26 -17.26 20.49 40.82
CA PHE A 26 -16.40 19.93 41.89
C PHE A 26 -14.97 19.63 41.42
N ALA A 27 -14.51 20.20 40.31
CA ALA A 27 -13.10 20.21 39.98
C ALA A 27 -12.41 21.31 40.82
N SER A 28 -11.71 20.88 41.86
CA SER A 28 -10.72 21.71 42.56
C SER A 28 -9.76 22.33 41.53
N PRO A 29 -9.40 23.62 41.63
CA PRO A 29 -8.30 24.17 40.85
C PRO A 29 -6.98 23.59 41.41
N GLY A 30 -6.64 22.38 40.99
CA GLY A 30 -5.49 21.64 41.52
C GLY A 30 -5.35 20.20 41.02
N ASP A 31 -6.41 19.57 40.52
CA ASP A 31 -6.34 18.19 40.02
C ASP A 31 -5.91 18.20 38.54
N MET A 32 -4.60 18.30 38.31
CA MET A 32 -4.02 18.00 37.01
C MET A 32 -4.12 16.49 36.75
N TYR A 33 -5.01 16.09 35.86
CA TYR A 33 -5.10 14.70 35.39
C TYR A 33 -3.82 14.32 34.63
N ALA A 34 -3.35 13.09 34.81
CA ALA A 34 -2.24 12.54 34.06
C ALA A 34 -2.58 12.50 32.56
N LEU A 35 -1.60 12.83 31.72
CA LEU A 35 -1.76 12.74 30.27
C LEU A 35 -1.92 11.26 29.84
N GLU A 36 -2.93 11.00 29.01
CA GLU A 36 -3.31 9.66 28.58
C GLU A 36 -2.96 9.36 27.12
N PRO A 37 -2.80 8.08 26.73
CA PRO A 37 -2.64 7.69 25.33
C PRO A 37 -3.74 8.26 24.43
N GLY A 38 -3.32 8.80 23.28
CA GLY A 38 -4.18 9.47 22.31
C GLY A 38 -4.15 11.01 22.40
N GLU A 39 -3.74 11.57 23.53
CA GLU A 39 -3.57 13.02 23.71
C GLU A 39 -2.27 13.54 23.06
N SER A 40 -2.17 14.85 22.85
CA SER A 40 -0.94 15.48 22.35
C SER A 40 -0.04 15.88 23.52
N ALA A 41 1.25 15.57 23.42
CA ALA A 41 2.21 15.97 24.44
C ALA A 41 2.32 17.50 24.52
N HIS A 42 2.35 18.04 25.73
CA HIS A 42 2.49 19.47 25.94
C HIS A 42 3.89 19.96 25.56
N ASN A 43 3.98 21.03 24.77
CA ASN A 43 5.29 21.62 24.48
C ASN A 43 5.91 22.20 25.77
N PHE A 44 7.24 22.16 25.87
CA PHE A 44 7.98 22.72 27.00
C PHE A 44 9.29 23.35 26.55
N HIS A 45 9.91 24.11 27.46
CA HIS A 45 11.21 24.73 27.28
C HIS A 45 12.08 24.47 28.51
N LEU A 46 13.19 23.74 28.32
CA LEU A 46 14.17 23.45 29.38
C LEU A 46 15.58 23.76 28.90
N LYS A 47 16.56 23.57 29.79
CA LYS A 47 17.99 23.69 29.47
C LYS A 47 18.68 22.34 29.58
N ASP A 48 19.60 22.09 28.66
CA ASP A 48 20.52 20.94 28.75
C ASP A 48 21.60 21.16 29.82
N LEU A 49 22.44 20.14 30.05
CA LEU A 49 23.55 20.19 31.02
C LEU A 49 24.60 21.28 30.75
N ARG A 50 24.62 21.87 29.55
CA ARG A 50 25.50 22.96 29.13
C ARG A 50 24.79 24.32 29.16
N GLY A 51 23.52 24.37 29.57
CA GLY A 51 22.70 25.57 29.59
C GLY A 51 22.09 25.94 28.23
N LYS A 52 22.21 25.08 27.20
CA LYS A 52 21.58 25.30 25.90
C LYS A 52 20.06 25.10 26.04
N ALA A 53 19.28 26.04 25.53
CA ALA A 53 17.83 25.91 25.47
C ALA A 53 17.40 24.73 24.57
N PHE A 54 16.36 24.03 24.98
CA PHE A 54 15.72 22.94 24.26
C PHE A 54 14.21 23.07 24.37
N SER A 55 13.51 22.86 23.26
CA SER A 55 12.07 22.70 23.23
C SER A 55 11.67 21.34 22.67
N LEU A 56 10.56 20.77 23.13
CA LEU A 56 10.04 19.52 22.54
C LEU A 56 9.83 19.68 21.04
N SER A 57 9.40 20.86 20.58
CA SER A 57 9.24 21.17 19.14
C SER A 57 10.53 21.05 18.32
N ASP A 58 11.71 21.12 18.94
CA ASP A 58 13.00 21.01 18.25
C ASP A 58 13.22 19.62 17.64
N ILE A 59 12.46 18.61 18.10
CA ILE A 59 12.54 17.22 17.66
C ILE A 59 11.27 16.72 16.96
N LYS A 60 10.43 17.63 16.42
CA LYS A 60 9.13 17.28 15.80
C LYS A 60 9.23 16.27 14.64
N GLY A 61 10.39 16.14 14.00
CA GLY A 61 10.64 15.17 12.93
C GLY A 61 11.00 13.75 13.42
N ALA A 62 11.13 13.51 14.72
CA ALA A 62 11.45 12.20 15.24
C ALA A 62 10.24 11.25 15.09
N PRO A 63 10.40 10.07 14.45
CA PRO A 63 9.27 9.17 14.22
C PRO A 63 8.76 8.50 15.51
N LEU A 64 9.61 8.40 16.53
CA LEU A 64 9.22 8.00 17.89
C LEU A 64 10.14 8.76 18.87
N THR A 65 9.55 9.27 19.94
CA THR A 65 10.27 9.96 21.02
C THR A 65 9.99 9.30 22.36
N VAL A 66 11.03 9.04 23.15
CA VAL A 66 10.91 8.63 24.55
C VAL A 66 11.18 9.84 25.42
N LEU A 67 10.16 10.34 26.11
CA LEU A 67 10.34 11.30 27.20
C LEU A 67 10.47 10.53 28.52
N TYR A 68 11.67 10.45 29.06
CA TYR A 68 11.99 9.69 30.26
C TYR A 68 12.23 10.63 31.44
N PHE A 69 11.27 10.70 32.35
CA PHE A 69 11.39 11.45 33.59
C PHE A 69 12.05 10.57 34.64
N PHE A 70 13.13 11.08 35.25
CA PHE A 70 13.94 10.29 36.15
C PHE A 70 14.46 11.13 37.32
N SER A 71 14.74 10.47 38.44
CA SER A 71 15.46 11.06 39.56
C SER A 71 16.86 10.46 39.66
N PRO A 72 17.94 11.27 39.72
CA PRO A 72 19.31 10.74 39.78
C PRO A 72 19.60 9.98 41.08
N THR A 73 18.83 10.23 42.14
CA THR A 73 18.96 9.53 43.43
C THR A 73 18.22 8.18 43.43
N SER A 74 17.30 7.94 42.49
CA SER A 74 16.55 6.69 42.37
C SER A 74 17.33 5.61 41.60
N GLU A 75 17.53 4.44 42.21
CA GLU A 75 18.19 3.30 41.56
C GLU A 75 17.40 2.77 40.35
N ALA A 76 16.08 2.68 40.51
CA ALA A 76 15.17 2.33 39.43
C ALA A 76 15.30 3.25 38.21
N SER A 77 15.47 4.56 38.46
CA SER A 77 15.69 5.57 37.43
C SER A 77 17.04 5.40 36.74
N ARG A 78 18.11 5.11 37.49
CA ARG A 78 19.45 4.84 36.92
C ARG A 78 19.45 3.58 36.05
N HIS A 79 18.81 2.51 36.50
CA HIS A 79 18.73 1.28 35.70
C HIS A 79 17.96 1.47 34.39
N GLY A 80 16.85 2.21 34.39
CA GLY A 80 16.11 2.50 33.15
C GLY A 80 16.88 3.43 32.20
N MET A 81 17.74 4.29 32.72
CA MET A 81 18.67 5.09 31.92
C MET A 81 19.74 4.24 31.22
N ASP A 82 20.34 3.28 31.93
CA ASP A 82 21.30 2.35 31.36
C ASP A 82 20.66 1.52 30.25
N LEU A 83 19.43 1.04 30.49
CA LEU A 83 18.63 0.35 29.49
C LEU A 83 18.45 1.20 28.22
N LEU A 84 17.95 2.43 28.34
CA LEU A 84 17.75 3.32 27.18
C LEU A 84 19.05 3.62 26.42
N THR A 85 20.17 3.70 27.15
CA THR A 85 21.50 3.93 26.55
C THR A 85 21.98 2.69 25.80
N ASP A 86 21.83 1.50 26.38
CA ASP A 86 22.14 0.24 25.74
C ASP A 86 21.30 0.03 24.47
N LEU A 87 19.98 0.25 24.56
CA LEU A 87 19.07 0.19 23.40
C LEU A 87 19.56 1.02 22.22
N TYR A 88 20.00 2.25 22.47
CA TYR A 88 20.53 3.13 21.44
C TYR A 88 21.82 2.58 20.80
N GLN A 89 22.70 1.98 21.60
CA GLN A 89 24.02 1.52 21.16
C GLN A 89 24.00 0.15 20.49
N THR A 90 23.19 -0.79 20.99
CA THR A 90 23.29 -2.22 20.63
C THR A 90 22.11 -2.72 19.80
N HIS A 91 20.95 -2.07 19.87
CA HIS A 91 19.71 -2.57 19.27
C HIS A 91 19.21 -1.77 18.05
N GLY A 92 20.04 -0.90 17.46
CA GLY A 92 19.74 -0.26 16.18
C GLY A 92 18.61 0.77 16.23
N VAL A 93 18.22 1.21 17.43
CA VAL A 93 17.14 2.17 17.68
C VAL A 93 17.57 3.62 17.34
N GLN A 94 18.31 3.80 16.24
CA GLN A 94 18.91 5.09 15.87
C GLN A 94 17.89 6.13 15.43
N ASN A 95 16.67 5.67 15.09
CA ASN A 95 15.54 6.49 14.68
C ASN A 95 14.54 6.72 15.82
N VAL A 96 14.99 6.72 17.08
CA VAL A 96 14.20 7.11 18.25
C VAL A 96 14.90 8.26 18.96
N ALA A 97 14.17 9.35 19.18
CA ALA A 97 14.67 10.46 19.99
C ALA A 97 14.50 10.11 21.48
N ILE A 98 15.59 10.12 22.25
CA ILE A 98 15.54 9.87 23.69
C ILE A 98 15.81 11.19 24.40
N VAL A 99 14.81 11.69 25.12
CA VAL A 99 14.90 12.91 25.92
C VAL A 99 14.67 12.54 27.37
N VAL A 100 15.66 12.82 28.19
CA VAL A 100 15.72 12.48 29.60
C VAL A 100 15.53 13.76 30.40
N ILE A 101 14.52 13.79 31.24
CA ILE A 101 14.14 14.96 32.02
C ILE A 101 14.43 14.65 33.49
N SER A 102 15.41 15.35 34.05
CA SER A 102 15.86 15.11 35.41
C SER A 102 15.04 15.89 36.43
N VAL A 103 14.38 15.16 37.32
CA VAL A 103 13.66 15.68 38.49
C VAL A 103 14.56 15.48 39.72
N GLY A 104 15.57 16.35 39.87
CA GLY A 104 16.52 16.24 40.97
C GLY A 104 17.68 17.24 40.91
N PRO A 105 18.61 17.20 41.89
CA PRO A 105 19.70 18.17 41.98
C PRO A 105 20.66 18.09 40.80
N PHE A 106 20.98 19.24 40.19
CA PHE A 106 21.86 19.35 39.03
C PHE A 106 23.21 18.64 39.20
N SER A 107 23.82 18.69 40.40
CA SER A 107 25.10 18.04 40.70
C SER A 107 25.03 16.52 40.55
N GLU A 108 23.97 15.89 41.04
CA GLU A 108 23.75 14.44 40.93
C GLU A 108 23.39 14.07 39.49
N THR A 109 22.52 14.84 38.82
CA THR A 109 22.20 14.65 37.41
C THR A 109 23.47 14.66 36.56
N LYS A 110 24.31 15.69 36.70
CA LYS A 110 25.56 15.84 35.95
C LYS A 110 26.55 14.70 36.24
N ARG A 111 26.60 14.21 37.47
CA ARG A 111 27.46 13.09 37.87
C ARG A 111 27.07 11.80 37.16
N TRP A 112 25.79 11.43 37.19
CA TRP A 112 25.30 10.16 36.66
C TRP A 112 25.10 10.13 35.15
N THR A 113 24.95 11.30 34.51
CA THR A 113 24.74 11.39 33.06
C THR A 113 26.01 11.67 32.26
N LYS A 114 27.17 11.72 32.93
CA LYS A 114 28.47 12.04 32.31
C LYS A 114 28.82 11.12 31.15
N ASP A 115 28.60 9.81 31.30
CA ASP A 115 28.91 8.82 30.26
C ASP A 115 27.79 8.65 29.21
N ILE A 116 26.56 8.98 29.59
CA ILE A 116 25.35 8.86 28.76
C ILE A 116 25.30 9.95 27.68
N SER A 117 25.86 11.14 27.96
CA SER A 117 25.94 12.25 26.99
C SER A 117 26.71 11.94 25.70
N LYS A 118 27.39 10.78 25.63
CA LYS A 118 28.08 10.27 24.44
C LYS A 118 27.15 9.47 23.50
N ALA A 119 26.05 8.91 24.01
CA ALA A 119 24.93 8.47 23.20
C ALA A 119 24.10 9.72 22.83
N LYS A 120 23.40 9.77 21.69
CA LYS A 120 22.60 10.96 21.27
C LYS A 120 21.33 11.18 22.14
N VAL A 121 21.43 10.93 23.44
CA VAL A 121 20.43 11.15 24.47
C VAL A 121 20.49 12.60 24.91
N THR A 122 19.36 13.30 24.85
CA THR A 122 19.27 14.68 25.33
C THR A 122 18.92 14.67 26.82
N VAL A 123 19.78 15.22 27.67
CA VAL A 123 19.53 15.33 29.11
C VAL A 123 19.17 16.76 29.47
N LEU A 124 17.98 16.94 30.04
CA LEU A 124 17.39 18.21 30.42
C LEU A 124 17.23 18.29 31.94
N ILE A 125 17.38 19.49 32.47
CA ILE A 125 17.21 19.78 33.90
C ILE A 125 15.84 20.43 34.06
N ASP A 126 14.96 19.77 34.81
CA ASP A 126 13.64 20.33 35.13
C ASP A 126 13.70 21.16 36.41
N ASP A 127 13.07 22.33 36.40
CA ASP A 127 12.86 23.18 37.58
C ASP A 127 11.56 22.80 38.33
N GLY A 128 10.93 21.70 37.91
CA GLY A 128 9.67 21.18 38.41
C GLY A 128 8.47 21.59 37.57
N SER A 129 8.63 22.52 36.61
CA SER A 129 7.53 22.95 35.75
C SER A 129 7.06 21.84 34.81
N VAL A 130 8.00 21.11 34.19
CA VAL A 130 7.66 20.09 33.19
C VAL A 130 7.22 18.78 33.85
N SER A 131 7.85 18.38 34.95
CA SER A 131 7.39 17.22 35.72
C SER A 131 5.98 17.41 36.27
N ARG A 132 5.60 18.63 36.70
CA ARG A 132 4.18 18.91 37.03
C ARG A 132 3.30 18.81 35.79
N LEU A 133 3.72 19.41 34.66
CA LEU A 133 3.00 19.39 33.38
C LEU A 133 2.64 17.98 32.86
N TYR A 134 3.47 17.00 33.20
CA TYR A 134 3.35 15.59 32.79
C TYR A 134 2.98 14.65 33.94
N ASP A 135 2.56 15.15 35.11
CA ASP A 135 2.28 14.31 36.29
C ASP A 135 3.43 13.32 36.63
N ALA A 136 4.67 13.78 36.49
CA ALA A 136 5.90 13.04 36.73
C ALA A 136 6.58 13.48 38.04
N VAL A 137 5.79 13.74 39.07
CA VAL A 137 6.28 14.23 40.38
C VAL A 137 6.27 13.11 41.43
N GLN A 138 5.26 12.25 41.42
CA GLN A 138 5.05 11.25 42.48
C GLN A 138 5.66 9.88 42.15
N ILE A 139 5.63 9.47 40.89
CA ILE A 139 6.07 8.15 40.44
C ILE A 139 7.24 8.32 39.47
N LEU A 140 8.45 7.99 39.94
CA LEU A 140 9.66 8.03 39.15
C LEU A 140 10.40 6.68 39.19
N PRO A 141 10.93 6.19 38.05
CA PRO A 141 10.87 6.84 36.74
C PRO A 141 9.51 6.65 36.05
N ILE A 142 9.23 7.54 35.11
CA ILE A 142 8.09 7.45 34.19
C ILE A 142 8.53 7.78 32.77
N ALA A 143 8.06 7.02 31.79
CA ALA A 143 8.36 7.21 30.38
C ALA A 143 7.07 7.48 29.60
N TYR A 144 7.09 8.49 28.74
CA TYR A 144 6.09 8.72 27.71
C TYR A 144 6.67 8.35 26.36
N LEU A 145 5.98 7.47 25.62
CA LEU A 145 6.28 7.18 24.22
C LEU A 145 5.44 8.10 23.35
N LEU A 146 6.08 8.95 22.55
CA LEU A 146 5.41 9.90 21.67
C LEU A 146 5.61 9.50 20.21
N GLY A 147 4.52 9.37 19.48
CA GLY A 147 4.52 9.11 18.06
C GLY A 147 4.66 10.37 17.20
N PRO A 148 4.31 10.29 15.91
CA PRO A 148 4.26 11.44 15.02
C PRO A 148 3.40 12.56 15.60
N ASP A 149 3.80 13.81 15.33
CA ASP A 149 3.16 15.03 15.87
C ASP A 149 3.06 15.07 17.41
N PHE A 150 3.91 14.29 18.10
CA PHE A 150 3.94 14.14 19.55
C PHE A 150 2.64 13.63 20.19
N GLN A 151 1.89 12.81 19.45
CA GLN A 151 0.79 12.05 20.06
C GLN A 151 1.35 11.07 21.10
N ILE A 152 0.78 11.05 22.30
CA ILE A 152 1.15 10.10 23.36
C ILE A 152 0.62 8.73 22.97
N LEU A 153 1.51 7.76 22.83
CA LEU A 153 1.18 6.37 22.50
C LEU A 153 1.11 5.49 23.74
N ASP A 154 2.04 5.70 24.67
CA ASP A 154 2.10 4.97 25.93
C ASP A 154 2.62 5.84 27.06
N ARG A 155 2.12 5.55 28.26
CA ARG A 155 2.67 6.00 29.53
C ARG A 155 3.13 4.77 30.31
N VAL A 156 4.42 4.71 30.65
CA VAL A 156 5.04 3.56 31.32
C VAL A 156 5.62 4.01 32.65
N THR A 157 5.06 3.53 33.76
CA THR A 157 5.53 3.83 35.12
C THR A 157 6.40 2.72 35.68
N GLY A 158 7.46 3.09 36.41
CA GLY A 158 8.34 2.18 37.14
C GLY A 158 9.68 1.92 36.46
N GLY A 159 10.73 1.73 37.26
CA GLY A 159 12.09 1.38 36.81
C GLY A 159 12.70 0.28 37.69
N GLY A 160 13.91 -0.17 37.37
CA GLY A 160 14.52 -1.36 37.98
C GLY A 160 14.02 -2.65 37.32
N PRO A 161 13.73 -3.75 38.05
CA PRO A 161 13.24 -5.01 37.46
C PRO A 161 11.98 -4.89 36.58
N GLY A 162 11.25 -3.76 36.66
CA GLY A 162 10.11 -3.41 35.80
C GLY A 162 10.47 -2.74 34.46
N GLY A 163 11.75 -2.47 34.18
CA GLY A 163 12.23 -1.85 32.93
C GLY A 163 11.85 -2.64 31.67
N HIS A 164 11.62 -3.95 31.81
CA HIS A 164 11.10 -4.80 30.74
C HIS A 164 9.76 -4.30 30.16
N LYS A 165 8.90 -3.64 30.94
CA LYS A 165 7.63 -3.09 30.40
C LYS A 165 7.85 -2.01 29.35
N LEU A 166 8.86 -1.16 29.56
CA LEU A 166 9.25 -0.17 28.56
C LEU A 166 9.77 -0.84 27.30
N LEU A 167 10.56 -1.91 27.43
CA LEU A 167 11.01 -2.72 26.30
C LEU A 167 9.86 -3.36 25.53
N VAL A 168 8.84 -3.90 26.22
CA VAL A 168 7.65 -4.47 25.57
C VAL A 168 6.91 -3.40 24.77
N ARG A 169 6.64 -2.23 25.36
CA ARG A 169 5.96 -1.14 24.64
C ARG A 169 6.78 -0.62 23.47
N LEU A 170 8.09 -0.44 23.64
CA LEU A 170 8.97 -0.09 22.51
C LEU A 170 8.96 -1.17 21.42
N ALA A 171 8.99 -2.46 21.80
CA ALA A 171 8.90 -3.56 20.84
C ALA A 171 7.58 -3.53 20.06
N GLU A 172 6.45 -3.24 20.72
CA GLU A 172 5.17 -3.04 20.05
C GLU A 172 5.19 -1.86 19.08
N ARG A 173 5.79 -0.72 19.45
CA ARG A 173 5.90 0.44 18.53
C ARG A 173 6.80 0.16 17.34
N GLU A 174 7.86 -0.61 17.53
CA GLU A 174 8.68 -1.07 16.40
C GLU A 174 7.95 -2.11 15.54
N MET A 175 7.05 -2.94 16.09
CA MET A 175 6.13 -3.78 15.30
C MET A 175 5.22 -2.92 14.41
N SER A 176 4.61 -1.87 14.97
CA SER A 176 3.78 -0.91 14.22
C SER A 176 4.56 -0.16 13.12
N ARG A 177 5.81 0.21 13.41
CA ARG A 177 6.74 0.83 12.44
C ARG A 177 7.33 -0.16 11.43
N LYS A 178 7.00 -1.45 11.56
CA LYS A 178 7.50 -2.57 10.75
C LYS A 178 9.01 -2.81 10.84
N ASP A 179 9.67 -2.31 11.87
CA ASP A 179 11.05 -2.69 12.18
C ASP A 179 11.07 -3.99 13.00
N ILE A 180 10.74 -5.09 12.32
CA ILE A 180 10.55 -6.40 12.95
C ILE A 180 11.84 -6.90 13.62
N ASN A 181 13.01 -6.52 13.10
CA ASN A 181 14.30 -6.92 13.66
C ASN A 181 14.55 -6.24 15.01
N VAL A 182 14.32 -4.92 15.09
CA VAL A 182 14.44 -4.17 16.34
C VAL A 182 13.39 -4.62 17.33
N ALA A 183 12.12 -4.74 16.90
CA ALA A 183 11.03 -5.23 17.74
C ALA A 183 11.36 -6.59 18.39
N LYS A 184 11.89 -7.54 17.60
CA LYS A 184 12.30 -8.85 18.09
C LYS A 184 13.43 -8.76 19.11
N ALA A 185 14.43 -7.90 18.87
CA ALA A 185 15.56 -7.74 19.77
C ALA A 185 15.10 -7.15 21.12
N LEU A 186 14.25 -6.13 21.09
CA LEU A 186 13.65 -5.51 22.27
C LEU A 186 12.82 -6.52 23.08
N ALA A 187 11.95 -7.28 22.41
CA ALA A 187 11.13 -8.30 23.05
C ALA A 187 11.99 -9.41 23.67
N LYS A 188 13.08 -9.82 23.01
CA LYS A 188 14.01 -10.81 23.54
C LYS A 188 14.72 -10.33 24.81
N GLU A 189 15.16 -9.08 24.85
CA GLU A 189 15.76 -8.50 26.06
C GLU A 189 14.71 -8.36 27.18
N ALA A 190 13.47 -7.99 26.85
CA ALA A 190 12.36 -7.96 27.82
C ALA A 190 12.12 -9.34 28.45
N VAL A 191 12.09 -10.41 27.64
CA VAL A 191 11.96 -11.80 28.12
C VAL A 191 13.15 -12.22 28.97
N LYS A 192 14.37 -11.77 28.64
CA LYS A 192 15.56 -12.08 29.46
C LYS A 192 15.49 -11.42 30.83
N GLN A 193 15.00 -10.18 30.90
CA GLN A 193 14.80 -9.46 32.16
C GLN A 193 13.65 -10.04 33.00
N ASN A 194 12.57 -10.46 32.34
CA ASN A 194 11.45 -11.13 32.99
C ASN A 194 10.93 -12.31 32.15
N PRO A 195 11.45 -13.54 32.37
CA PRO A 195 11.01 -14.72 31.63
C PRO A 195 9.55 -15.14 31.90
N SER A 196 8.88 -14.54 32.88
CA SER A 196 7.48 -14.82 33.19
C SER A 196 6.49 -13.84 32.55
N ASP A 197 6.98 -12.77 31.91
CA ASP A 197 6.14 -11.77 31.26
C ASP A 197 5.44 -12.36 30.01
N PRO A 198 4.10 -12.51 30.04
CA PRO A 198 3.38 -13.07 28.91
C PRO A 198 3.31 -12.11 27.71
N GLU A 199 3.34 -10.80 27.91
CA GLU A 199 3.32 -9.80 26.84
C GLU A 199 4.65 -9.81 26.08
N ALA A 200 5.77 -9.79 26.81
CA ALA A 200 7.11 -9.88 26.22
C ALA A 200 7.28 -11.14 25.34
N LYS A 201 6.83 -12.30 25.85
CA LYS A 201 6.85 -13.56 25.09
C LYS A 201 5.94 -13.53 23.87
N ALA A 202 4.74 -12.97 24.01
CA ALA A 202 3.81 -12.85 22.89
C ALA A 202 4.40 -11.98 21.77
N VAL A 203 4.92 -10.80 22.10
CA VAL A 203 5.54 -9.88 21.12
C VAL A 203 6.75 -10.55 20.45
N LEU A 204 7.58 -11.30 21.19
CA LEU A 204 8.68 -12.08 20.63
C LEU A 204 8.19 -13.15 19.63
N GLY A 205 7.10 -13.85 19.97
CA GLY A 205 6.45 -14.82 19.09
C GLY A 205 5.91 -14.18 17.81
N TYR A 206 5.19 -13.06 17.92
CA TYR A 206 4.66 -12.33 16.76
C TYR A 206 5.76 -11.74 15.87
N ALA A 207 6.81 -11.17 16.46
CA ALA A 207 7.96 -10.66 15.71
C ALA A 207 8.67 -11.81 14.96
N SER A 208 8.79 -12.99 15.58
CA SER A 208 9.37 -14.17 14.94
C SER A 208 8.50 -14.66 13.77
N LEU A 209 7.18 -14.66 13.94
CA LEU A 209 6.24 -15.03 12.89
C LEU A 209 6.32 -14.05 11.70
N LYS A 210 6.34 -12.74 11.96
CA LYS A 210 6.49 -11.70 10.92
C LYS A 210 7.85 -11.75 10.22
N GLN A 211 8.88 -12.26 10.89
CA GLN A 211 10.19 -12.53 10.29
C GLN A 211 10.19 -13.81 9.42
N GLY A 212 9.07 -14.53 9.32
CA GLY A 212 8.95 -15.81 8.60
C GLY A 212 9.54 -17.01 9.37
N LYS A 213 9.93 -16.83 10.64
CA LYS A 213 10.45 -17.90 11.50
C LYS A 213 9.28 -18.61 12.20
N ILE A 214 8.48 -19.30 11.40
CA ILE A 214 7.23 -19.93 11.83
C ILE A 214 7.48 -20.95 12.95
N ASP A 215 8.50 -21.80 12.83
CA ASP A 215 8.81 -22.83 13.83
C ASP A 215 9.20 -22.24 15.20
N GLU A 216 9.97 -21.13 15.18
CA GLU A 216 10.35 -20.40 16.39
C GLU A 216 9.10 -19.82 17.07
N ALA A 217 8.21 -19.20 16.30
CA ALA A 217 6.95 -18.67 16.80
C ALA A 217 6.04 -19.78 17.35
N GLU A 218 5.91 -20.90 16.63
CA GLU A 218 5.12 -22.06 17.06
C GLU A 218 5.59 -22.60 18.40
N LYS A 219 6.91 -22.73 18.58
CA LYS A 219 7.49 -23.17 19.85
C LYS A 219 7.14 -22.21 20.99
N ILE A 220 7.37 -20.91 20.81
CA ILE A 220 7.07 -19.89 21.82
C ILE A 220 5.60 -19.95 22.22
N PHE A 221 4.69 -19.95 21.25
CA PHE A 221 3.26 -19.93 21.53
C PHE A 221 2.72 -21.25 22.09
N THR A 222 3.33 -22.38 21.72
CA THR A 222 3.03 -23.69 22.34
C THR A 222 3.42 -23.69 23.81
N GLU A 223 4.62 -23.24 24.15
CA GLU A 223 5.05 -23.10 25.54
C GLU A 223 4.08 -22.19 26.32
N MET A 224 3.70 -21.05 25.75
CA MET A 224 2.72 -20.14 26.36
C MET A 224 1.34 -20.79 26.57
N ALA A 225 0.85 -21.59 25.62
CA ALA A 225 -0.45 -22.24 25.69
C ALA A 225 -0.55 -23.36 26.74
N THR A 226 0.58 -23.81 27.29
CA THR A 226 0.60 -24.79 28.39
C THR A 226 0.53 -24.15 29.78
N VAL A 227 0.83 -22.84 29.88
CA VAL A 227 0.77 -22.08 31.14
C VAL A 227 -0.67 -21.64 31.42
N SER A 228 -1.04 -21.44 32.69
CA SER A 228 -2.37 -20.95 33.09
C SER A 228 -2.51 -19.43 32.98
N GLY A 229 -3.74 -18.92 33.03
CA GLY A 229 -4.02 -17.48 33.05
C GLY A 229 -3.89 -16.80 31.68
N PRO A 230 -3.60 -15.48 31.64
CA PRO A 230 -3.52 -14.69 30.41
C PRO A 230 -2.53 -15.24 29.38
N GLN A 231 -1.43 -15.85 29.85
CA GLN A 231 -0.42 -16.46 28.99
C GLN A 231 -0.99 -17.58 28.12
N LYS A 232 -1.93 -18.38 28.65
CA LYS A 232 -2.62 -19.42 27.89
C LYS A 232 -3.34 -18.86 26.69
N ILE A 233 -4.06 -17.77 26.91
CA ILE A 233 -4.94 -17.14 25.92
C ILE A 233 -4.09 -16.52 24.82
N LEU A 234 -3.03 -15.80 25.18
CA LEU A 234 -2.05 -15.24 24.24
C LEU A 234 -1.32 -16.33 23.44
N GLY A 235 -0.96 -17.44 24.08
CA GLY A 235 -0.37 -18.60 23.40
C GLY A 235 -1.31 -19.19 22.35
N ARG A 236 -2.60 -19.36 22.67
CA ARG A 236 -3.60 -19.89 21.73
C ARG A 236 -3.91 -18.93 20.59
N GLU A 237 -3.97 -17.62 20.86
CA GLU A 237 -4.09 -16.58 19.83
C GLU A 237 -2.89 -16.64 18.88
N GLY A 238 -1.67 -16.70 19.41
CA GLY A 238 -0.45 -16.84 18.62
C GLY A 238 -0.41 -18.12 17.78
N LEU A 239 -0.83 -19.26 18.33
CA LEU A 239 -0.95 -20.51 17.59
C LEU A 239 -1.98 -20.43 16.46
N ALA A 240 -3.09 -19.70 16.65
CA ALA A 240 -4.06 -19.48 15.58
C ALA A 240 -3.43 -18.70 14.41
N TYR A 241 -2.60 -17.68 14.70
CA TYR A 241 -1.81 -16.99 13.66
C TYR A 241 -0.80 -17.94 13.00
N VAL A 242 -0.08 -18.77 13.77
CA VAL A 242 0.88 -19.75 13.21
C VAL A 242 0.20 -20.69 12.22
N ARG A 243 -0.96 -21.28 12.60
CA ARG A 243 -1.73 -22.16 11.70
C ARG A 243 -2.20 -21.43 10.44
N LEU A 244 -2.52 -20.14 10.56
CA LEU A 244 -2.90 -19.31 9.41
C LEU A 244 -1.74 -19.16 8.42
N HIS A 245 -0.53 -18.88 8.90
CA HIS A 245 0.69 -18.76 8.08
C HIS A 245 1.19 -20.12 7.54
N GLN A 246 0.84 -21.24 8.17
CA GLN A 246 1.09 -22.58 7.64
C GLN A 246 0.06 -23.01 6.58
N GLY A 247 -0.98 -22.21 6.34
CA GLY A 247 -2.06 -22.50 5.40
C GLY A 247 -3.13 -23.46 5.95
N THR A 248 -3.02 -23.92 7.20
CA THR A 248 -4.01 -24.82 7.84
C THR A 248 -5.20 -24.02 8.40
N THR A 249 -5.92 -23.38 7.48
CA THR A 249 -7.01 -22.41 7.77
C THR A 249 -8.12 -22.97 8.67
N ASN A 250 -8.45 -24.26 8.56
CA ASN A 250 -9.48 -24.87 9.41
C ASN A 250 -9.01 -25.03 10.86
N GLU A 251 -7.74 -25.36 11.09
CA GLU A 251 -7.15 -25.43 12.43
C GLU A 251 -7.01 -24.04 13.04
N ALA A 252 -6.57 -23.06 12.24
CA ALA A 252 -6.53 -21.66 12.65
C ALA A 252 -7.91 -21.17 13.11
N LEU A 253 -8.96 -21.46 12.34
CA LEU A 253 -10.34 -21.10 12.69
C LEU A 253 -10.82 -21.80 13.97
N ALA A 254 -10.47 -23.08 14.15
CA ALA A 254 -10.85 -23.81 15.35
C ALA A 254 -10.17 -23.21 16.60
N LEU A 255 -8.86 -22.92 16.53
CA LEU A 255 -8.11 -22.29 17.62
C LEU A 255 -8.64 -20.88 17.93
N ALA A 256 -8.89 -20.08 16.89
CA ALA A 256 -9.45 -18.74 17.03
C ALA A 256 -10.82 -18.78 17.73
N LYS A 257 -11.74 -19.66 17.30
CA LYS A 257 -13.07 -19.81 17.94
C LYS A 257 -13.02 -20.21 19.40
N GLN A 258 -12.00 -20.97 19.81
CA GLN A 258 -11.86 -21.38 21.21
C GLN A 258 -11.08 -20.37 22.06
N THR A 259 -10.61 -19.27 21.46
CA THR A 259 -9.83 -18.21 22.11
C THR A 259 -10.68 -16.94 22.16
N THR A 260 -11.38 -16.72 23.26
CA THR A 260 -12.30 -15.58 23.45
C THR A 260 -11.62 -14.43 24.21
N GLY A 261 -12.10 -13.20 24.03
CA GLY A 261 -11.62 -12.03 24.78
C GLY A 261 -10.29 -11.49 24.27
N ARG A 262 -10.05 -11.62 22.96
CA ARG A 262 -8.80 -11.25 22.29
C ARG A 262 -9.07 -10.81 20.84
N ALA A 263 -8.67 -9.58 20.51
CA ALA A 263 -8.98 -9.02 19.19
C ALA A 263 -8.33 -9.79 18.05
N GLY A 264 -7.10 -10.32 18.24
CA GLY A 264 -6.39 -11.04 17.19
C GLY A 264 -7.09 -12.34 16.82
N ALA A 265 -7.61 -13.09 17.79
CA ALA A 265 -8.39 -14.30 17.55
C ALA A 265 -9.69 -14.00 16.76
N ASP A 266 -10.46 -13.00 17.18
CA ASP A 266 -11.67 -12.59 16.44
C ASP A 266 -11.35 -12.00 15.06
N THR A 267 -10.21 -11.32 14.91
CA THR A 267 -9.73 -10.83 13.61
C THR A 267 -9.39 -11.97 12.66
N ILE A 268 -8.69 -13.02 13.13
CA ILE A 268 -8.43 -14.23 12.34
C ILE A 268 -9.75 -14.88 11.92
N GLN A 269 -10.71 -15.02 12.85
CA GLN A 269 -12.01 -15.55 12.50
C GLN A 269 -12.68 -14.71 11.41
N GLY A 270 -12.64 -13.39 11.53
CA GLY A 270 -13.19 -12.48 10.53
C GLY A 270 -12.53 -12.62 9.17
N ASP A 271 -11.19 -12.65 9.13
CA ASP A 271 -10.39 -12.79 7.91
C ASP A 271 -10.67 -14.12 7.19
N ILE A 272 -10.81 -15.21 7.93
CA ILE A 272 -11.16 -16.53 7.38
C ILE A 272 -12.61 -16.56 6.86
N LEU A 273 -13.56 -15.96 7.59
CA LEU A 273 -14.96 -15.87 7.15
C LEU A 273 -15.08 -15.00 5.89
N TYR A 274 -14.33 -13.91 5.82
CA TYR A 274 -14.24 -13.06 4.63
C TYR A 274 -13.74 -13.85 3.42
N ALA A 275 -12.67 -14.62 3.59
CA ALA A 275 -12.12 -15.48 2.54
C ALA A 275 -13.09 -16.57 2.06
N LYS A 276 -14.01 -17.01 2.93
CA LYS A 276 -15.10 -17.95 2.59
C LYS A 276 -16.31 -17.26 1.94
N GLY A 277 -16.30 -15.94 1.78
CA GLY A 277 -17.42 -15.16 1.25
C GLY A 277 -18.49 -14.81 2.27
N ASP A 278 -18.37 -15.23 3.54
CA ASP A 278 -19.30 -14.89 4.61
C ASP A 278 -19.00 -13.48 5.15
N LYS A 279 -19.41 -12.47 4.38
CA LYS A 279 -19.22 -11.06 4.73
C LYS A 279 -19.96 -10.66 6.01
N ALA A 280 -21.12 -11.26 6.30
CA ALA A 280 -21.89 -10.95 7.50
C ALA A 280 -21.19 -11.49 8.76
N GLY A 281 -20.75 -12.75 8.72
CA GLY A 281 -19.96 -13.36 9.78
C GLY A 281 -18.62 -12.65 10.00
N ALA A 282 -17.94 -12.27 8.91
CA ALA A 282 -16.70 -11.51 8.98
C ALA A 282 -16.89 -10.17 9.72
N ARG A 283 -17.91 -9.40 9.32
CA ARG A 283 -18.26 -8.12 9.98
C ARG A 283 -18.56 -8.29 11.46
N ALA A 284 -19.31 -9.34 11.83
CA ALA A 284 -19.63 -9.63 13.23
C ALA A 284 -18.37 -9.96 14.04
N ALA A 285 -17.42 -10.71 13.47
CA ALA A 285 -16.16 -11.03 14.12
C ALA A 285 -15.28 -9.79 14.31
N TYR A 286 -15.11 -8.94 13.28
CA TYR A 286 -14.36 -7.69 13.43
C TYR A 286 -14.98 -6.74 14.46
N ARG A 287 -16.32 -6.71 14.57
CA ARG A 287 -17.00 -5.91 15.61
C ARG A 287 -16.76 -6.43 17.03
N ARG A 288 -16.55 -7.73 17.21
CA ARG A 288 -16.10 -8.23 18.51
C ARG A 288 -14.63 -7.88 18.76
N ALA A 289 -13.79 -8.02 17.73
CA ALA A 289 -12.38 -7.70 17.83
C ALA A 289 -12.09 -6.26 18.28
N ILE A 290 -12.89 -5.27 17.88
CA ILE A 290 -12.68 -3.88 18.33
C ILE A 290 -12.98 -3.64 19.82
N GLU A 291 -13.76 -4.53 20.45
CA GLU A 291 -14.12 -4.45 21.88
C GLU A 291 -13.13 -5.24 22.76
N ASP A 292 -12.40 -6.18 22.17
CA ASP A 292 -11.49 -7.07 22.90
C ASP A 292 -10.08 -6.46 23.09
N PRO A 293 -9.39 -6.79 24.18
CA PRO A 293 -7.99 -6.37 24.39
C PRO A 293 -7.06 -6.91 23.30
N ALA A 294 -6.07 -6.11 22.92
CA ALA A 294 -5.04 -6.48 21.96
C ALA A 294 -3.77 -5.65 22.10
N PHE A 295 -2.70 -6.11 21.45
CA PHE A 295 -1.52 -5.27 21.24
C PHE A 295 -1.87 -4.13 20.28
N SER A 296 -1.17 -3.00 20.40
CA SER A 296 -1.44 -1.81 19.59
C SER A 296 -1.43 -2.09 18.07
N PHE A 297 -0.42 -2.83 17.59
CA PHE A 297 -0.27 -3.24 16.19
C PHE A 297 -1.34 -4.25 15.69
N GLN A 298 -2.12 -4.85 16.60
CA GLN A 298 -3.25 -5.72 16.26
C GLN A 298 -4.58 -4.98 16.36
N GLN A 299 -4.74 -4.09 17.34
CA GLN A 299 -6.01 -3.45 17.66
C GLN A 299 -6.49 -2.50 16.54
N ALA A 300 -5.56 -1.93 15.76
CA ALA A 300 -5.91 -1.11 14.59
C ALA A 300 -6.44 -1.94 13.39
N VAL A 301 -6.11 -3.23 13.29
CA VAL A 301 -6.44 -4.09 12.15
C VAL A 301 -7.95 -4.26 11.94
N PRO A 302 -8.78 -4.63 12.93
CA PRO A 302 -10.22 -4.82 12.71
C PRO A 302 -10.95 -3.54 12.30
N TYR A 303 -10.50 -2.36 12.77
CA TYR A 303 -11.00 -1.07 12.29
C TYR A 303 -10.69 -0.87 10.80
N ASN A 304 -9.47 -1.19 10.36
CA ASN A 304 -9.11 -1.16 8.95
C ASN A 304 -10.03 -2.09 8.13
N ARG A 305 -10.21 -3.34 8.57
CA ARG A 305 -11.09 -4.32 7.92
C ARG A 305 -12.52 -3.81 7.77
N LEU A 306 -13.12 -3.31 8.85
CA LEU A 306 -14.46 -2.73 8.82
C LEU A 306 -14.55 -1.51 7.90
N GLY A 307 -13.52 -0.66 7.90
CA GLY A 307 -13.44 0.52 7.03
C GLY A 307 -13.43 0.12 5.55
N LYS A 308 -12.62 -0.88 5.18
CA LYS A 308 -12.60 -1.42 3.80
C LYS A 308 -13.96 -1.97 3.38
N MET A 309 -14.62 -2.72 4.26
CA MET A 309 -15.97 -3.22 3.98
C MET A 309 -16.98 -2.09 3.77
N ALA A 310 -16.88 -1.01 4.56
CA ALA A 310 -17.71 0.17 4.40
C ALA A 310 -17.42 0.92 3.08
N VAL A 311 -16.16 0.99 2.63
CA VAL A 311 -15.81 1.53 1.29
C VAL A 311 -16.46 0.71 0.17
N THR A 312 -16.41 -0.62 0.24
CA THR A 312 -17.06 -1.50 -0.74
C THR A 312 -18.58 -1.28 -0.81
N GLU A 313 -19.20 -0.95 0.32
CA GLU A 313 -20.62 -0.61 0.44
C GLU A 313 -20.90 0.88 0.17
N LYS A 314 -19.91 1.64 -0.32
CA LYS A 314 -20.00 3.09 -0.61
C LYS A 314 -20.35 3.96 0.61
N ARG A 315 -20.17 3.45 1.83
CA ARG A 315 -20.34 4.17 3.11
C ARG A 315 -19.06 4.92 3.48
N PHE A 316 -18.64 5.87 2.63
CA PHE A 316 -17.34 6.54 2.74
C PHE A 316 -17.13 7.34 4.04
N PRO A 317 -18.11 8.06 4.61
CA PRO A 317 -17.90 8.77 5.87
C PRO A 317 -17.64 7.83 7.05
N GLU A 318 -18.39 6.74 7.14
CA GLU A 318 -18.21 5.71 8.17
C GLU A 318 -16.84 5.01 8.03
N ALA A 319 -16.44 4.68 6.80
CA ALA A 319 -15.11 4.13 6.55
C ALA A 319 -14.00 5.06 7.08
N ARG A 320 -14.13 6.37 6.86
CA ARG A 320 -13.14 7.36 7.32
C ARG A 320 -13.10 7.48 8.84
N ASP A 321 -14.24 7.43 9.54
CA ASP A 321 -14.27 7.40 11.01
C ASP A 321 -13.57 6.14 11.57
N LEU A 322 -13.80 4.98 10.94
CA LEU A 322 -13.10 3.74 11.30
C LEU A 322 -11.59 3.84 11.06
N TYR A 323 -11.16 4.41 9.94
CA TYR A 323 -9.74 4.67 9.69
C TYR A 323 -9.14 5.67 10.67
N ASP A 324 -9.89 6.70 11.09
CA ASP A 324 -9.43 7.66 12.11
C ASP A 324 -9.35 7.05 13.51
N LYS A 325 -10.17 6.05 13.83
CA LYS A 325 -10.01 5.23 15.03
C LYS A 325 -8.75 4.37 14.95
N ALA A 326 -8.54 3.68 13.83
CA ALA A 326 -7.33 2.88 13.60
C ALA A 326 -6.05 3.72 13.71
N LEU A 327 -5.99 4.88 13.07
CA LEU A 327 -4.81 5.77 13.08
C LEU A 327 -4.54 6.42 14.43
N ARG A 328 -5.56 6.56 15.29
CA ARG A 328 -5.35 7.00 16.69
C ARG A 328 -4.70 5.93 17.55
N ILE A 329 -4.98 4.65 17.28
CA ILE A 329 -4.40 3.50 17.99
C ILE A 329 -2.98 3.22 17.47
N ASP A 330 -2.84 3.24 16.14
CA ASP A 330 -1.58 3.02 15.44
C ASP A 330 -1.36 4.12 14.38
N PRO A 331 -0.63 5.20 14.73
CA PRO A 331 -0.33 6.27 13.79
C PRO A 331 0.68 5.86 12.72
N TYR A 332 1.28 4.67 12.82
CA TYR A 332 2.25 4.14 11.85
C TYR A 332 1.61 3.30 10.74
N ALA A 333 0.30 3.05 10.81
CA ALA A 333 -0.42 2.20 9.87
C ALA A 333 -0.60 2.86 8.49
N VAL A 334 0.45 2.82 7.66
CA VAL A 334 0.49 3.39 6.30
C VAL A 334 -0.58 2.82 5.37
N GLU A 335 -0.98 1.57 5.59
CA GLU A 335 -2.07 0.91 4.87
C GLU A 335 -3.40 1.60 5.14
N VAL A 336 -3.69 1.91 6.41
CA VAL A 336 -4.93 2.57 6.84
C VAL A 336 -5.00 3.97 6.26
N LEU A 337 -3.89 4.70 6.31
CA LEU A 337 -3.80 6.04 5.73
C LEU A 337 -4.00 6.02 4.21
N SER A 338 -3.42 5.03 3.53
CA SER A 338 -3.64 4.82 2.09
C SER A 338 -5.10 4.47 1.78
N ASN A 339 -5.72 3.58 2.57
CA ASN A 339 -7.12 3.20 2.41
C ASN A 339 -8.06 4.39 2.63
N LYS A 340 -7.74 5.25 3.59
CA LYS A 340 -8.42 6.54 3.78
C LYS A 340 -8.29 7.43 2.53
N GLY A 341 -7.10 7.53 1.94
CA GLY A 341 -6.89 8.22 0.66
C GLY A 341 -7.73 7.63 -0.49
N VAL A 342 -7.77 6.30 -0.61
CA VAL A 342 -8.60 5.61 -1.61
C VAL A 342 -10.09 5.88 -1.40
N SER A 343 -10.55 5.95 -0.14
CA SER A 343 -11.94 6.29 0.17
C SER A 343 -12.33 7.68 -0.33
N TYR A 344 -11.44 8.67 -0.20
CA TYR A 344 -11.63 10.01 -0.74
C TYR A 344 -11.64 9.99 -2.27
N ALA A 345 -10.68 9.30 -2.89
CA ALA A 345 -10.59 9.16 -4.34
C ALA A 345 -11.87 8.54 -4.93
N LYS A 346 -12.39 7.45 -4.33
CA LYS A 346 -13.65 6.82 -4.77
C LYS A 346 -14.88 7.72 -4.61
N GLN A 347 -14.84 8.68 -3.68
CA GLN A 347 -15.89 9.68 -3.51
C GLN A 347 -15.71 10.89 -4.45
N GLY A 348 -14.63 10.96 -5.24
CA GLY A 348 -14.28 12.10 -6.09
C GLY A 348 -13.63 13.28 -5.35
N ASN A 349 -13.29 13.09 -4.08
CA ASN A 349 -12.65 14.09 -3.23
C ASN A 349 -11.13 14.07 -3.43
N TRP A 350 -10.68 14.44 -4.62
CA TRP A 350 -9.29 14.26 -5.05
C TRP A 350 -8.28 15.11 -4.26
N ASP A 351 -8.63 16.32 -3.82
CA ASP A 351 -7.75 17.17 -3.01
C ASP A 351 -7.41 16.51 -1.67
N GLN A 352 -8.43 15.98 -0.97
CA GLN A 352 -8.20 15.23 0.27
C GLN A 352 -7.45 13.92 0.03
N ALA A 353 -7.68 13.25 -1.10
CA ALA A 353 -6.91 12.05 -1.47
C ALA A 353 -5.43 12.37 -1.62
N VAL A 354 -5.07 13.42 -2.38
CA VAL A 354 -3.68 13.89 -2.56
C VAL A 354 -3.04 14.25 -1.22
N ALA A 355 -3.73 15.03 -0.38
CA ALA A 355 -3.23 15.39 0.93
C ALA A 355 -2.99 14.16 1.83
N THR A 356 -3.86 13.15 1.74
CA THR A 356 -3.74 11.91 2.52
C THR A 356 -2.59 11.04 2.02
N TYR A 357 -2.43 10.88 0.70
CA TYR A 357 -1.29 10.14 0.14
C TYR A 357 0.05 10.82 0.40
N ARG A 358 0.08 12.16 0.44
CA ARG A 358 1.29 12.91 0.82
C ARG A 358 1.76 12.53 2.23
N LYS A 359 0.84 12.40 3.19
CA LYS A 359 1.19 11.96 4.55
C LYS A 359 1.83 10.55 4.56
N VAL A 360 1.39 9.64 3.68
CA VAL A 360 2.05 8.32 3.53
C VAL A 360 3.49 8.51 3.05
N LEU A 361 3.70 9.39 2.07
CA LEU A 361 5.03 9.69 1.52
C LEU A 361 5.93 10.47 2.50
N ASP A 362 5.35 11.26 3.40
CA ASP A 362 6.10 11.93 4.48
C ASP A 362 6.65 10.90 5.49
N MET A 363 5.91 9.80 5.73
CA MET A 363 6.35 8.68 6.58
C MET A 363 7.29 7.72 5.86
N ASN A 364 7.00 7.42 4.59
CA ASN A 364 7.79 6.56 3.72
C ASN A 364 7.87 7.15 2.31
N SER A 365 8.92 7.94 2.07
CA SER A 365 9.14 8.60 0.77
C SER A 365 9.33 7.63 -0.40
N GLY A 366 9.66 6.37 -0.14
CA GLY A 366 9.82 5.31 -1.14
C GLY A 366 8.55 4.54 -1.47
N ASP A 367 7.39 4.90 -0.90
CA ASP A 367 6.14 4.17 -1.07
C ASP A 367 5.54 4.35 -2.49
N GLN A 368 5.81 3.38 -3.37
CA GLN A 368 5.39 3.44 -4.77
C GLN A 368 3.87 3.36 -4.95
N ILE A 369 3.16 2.72 -4.02
CA ILE A 369 1.69 2.63 -4.09
C ILE A 369 1.10 4.02 -3.87
N ALA A 370 1.51 4.71 -2.79
CA ALA A 370 1.05 6.06 -2.50
C ALA A 370 1.48 7.04 -3.60
N LEU A 371 2.70 6.90 -4.15
CA LEU A 371 3.17 7.74 -5.25
C LEU A 371 2.30 7.60 -6.51
N GLY A 372 1.99 6.36 -6.92
CA GLY A 372 1.14 6.09 -8.08
C GLY A 372 -0.28 6.61 -7.89
N LEU A 373 -0.90 6.33 -6.72
CA LEU A 373 -2.25 6.80 -6.40
C LEU A 373 -2.33 8.32 -6.26
N MET A 374 -1.29 8.97 -5.72
CA MET A 374 -1.22 10.43 -5.64
C MET A 374 -1.15 11.06 -7.03
N ARG A 375 -0.31 10.51 -7.94
CA ARG A 375 -0.23 10.98 -9.33
C ARG A 375 -1.59 10.90 -10.03
N GLN A 376 -2.26 9.76 -9.89
CA GLN A 376 -3.61 9.58 -10.44
C GLN A 376 -4.60 10.62 -9.87
N ALA A 377 -4.59 10.86 -8.57
CA ALA A 377 -5.47 11.85 -7.95
C ALA A 377 -5.17 13.28 -8.44
N GLN A 378 -3.88 13.62 -8.67
CA GLN A 378 -3.47 14.89 -9.27
C GLN A 378 -3.94 15.04 -10.72
N ASP A 379 -3.86 13.97 -11.51
CA ASP A 379 -4.37 13.97 -12.89
C ASP A 379 -5.88 14.22 -12.93
N MET A 380 -6.63 13.66 -11.97
CA MET A 380 -8.06 13.89 -11.83
C MET A 380 -8.38 15.33 -11.40
N LEU A 381 -7.57 15.94 -10.52
CA LEU A 381 -7.70 17.37 -10.19
C LEU A 381 -7.42 18.27 -11.39
N ALA A 382 -6.39 17.93 -12.19
CA ALA A 382 -6.09 18.66 -13.41
C ALA A 382 -7.23 18.54 -14.42
N LEU A 383 -7.80 17.34 -14.58
CA LEU A 383 -8.96 17.13 -15.45
C LEU A 383 -10.19 17.91 -15.00
N ALA A 384 -10.45 17.99 -13.68
CA ALA A 384 -11.57 18.78 -13.14
C ALA A 384 -11.44 20.28 -13.44
N LYS A 385 -10.21 20.79 -13.63
CA LYS A 385 -9.93 22.18 -14.02
C LYS A 385 -9.98 22.38 -15.53
N ASP A 386 -9.72 21.34 -16.31
CA ASP A 386 -9.74 21.37 -17.79
C ASP A 386 -11.13 21.00 -18.32
N THR A 387 -12.02 21.99 -18.38
CA THR A 387 -13.40 21.82 -18.83
C THR A 387 -13.50 21.28 -20.25
N GLN A 388 -12.63 21.74 -21.16
CA GLN A 388 -12.63 21.31 -22.55
C GLN A 388 -12.27 19.83 -22.68
N LYS A 389 -11.25 19.36 -21.94
CA LYS A 389 -10.88 17.94 -21.91
C LYS A 389 -11.97 17.10 -21.25
N ALA A 390 -12.57 17.57 -20.16
CA ALA A 390 -13.67 16.89 -19.49
C ALA A 390 -14.86 16.68 -20.44
N GLU A 391 -15.31 17.72 -21.14
CA GLU A 391 -16.39 17.63 -22.13
C GLU A 391 -16.04 16.69 -23.30
N ARG A 392 -14.79 16.69 -23.75
CA ARG A 392 -14.33 15.76 -24.79
C ARG A 392 -14.45 14.31 -24.32
N ILE A 393 -14.06 14.03 -23.08
CA ILE A 393 -14.21 12.71 -22.48
C ILE A 393 -15.69 12.36 -22.35
N ASP A 394 -16.55 13.28 -21.89
CA ASP A 394 -18.00 13.03 -21.76
C ASP A 394 -18.64 12.63 -23.09
N ARG A 395 -18.32 13.34 -24.17
CA ARG A 395 -18.79 12.99 -25.52
C ARG A 395 -18.29 11.62 -25.93
N LEU A 396 -17.00 11.34 -25.71
CA LEU A 396 -16.41 10.05 -26.01
C LEU A 396 -17.10 8.90 -25.25
N ILE A 397 -17.35 9.05 -23.95
CA ILE A 397 -18.05 8.03 -23.14
C ILE A 397 -19.44 7.76 -23.70
N LYS A 398 -20.21 8.80 -24.04
CA LYS A 398 -21.55 8.64 -24.64
C LYS A 398 -21.47 7.85 -25.94
N GLU A 399 -20.58 8.21 -26.86
CA GLU A 399 -20.39 7.49 -28.12
C GLU A 399 -19.95 6.03 -27.93
N LEU A 400 -19.01 5.78 -27.01
CA LEU A 400 -18.51 4.44 -26.70
C LEU A 400 -19.61 3.58 -26.09
N SER A 401 -20.39 4.13 -25.15
CA SER A 401 -21.51 3.43 -24.52
C SER A 401 -22.61 3.07 -25.53
N GLN A 402 -22.91 3.98 -26.46
CA GLN A 402 -23.86 3.74 -27.54
C GLN A 402 -23.36 2.62 -28.47
N ARG A 403 -22.10 2.68 -28.91
CA ARG A 403 -21.49 1.63 -29.73
C ARG A 403 -21.49 0.27 -29.04
N TYR A 404 -21.29 0.23 -27.73
CA TYR A 404 -21.37 -1.00 -26.94
C TYR A 404 -22.78 -1.60 -26.97
N ARG A 405 -23.82 -0.78 -26.76
CA ARG A 405 -25.23 -1.21 -26.77
C ARG A 405 -25.72 -1.65 -28.16
N GLU A 406 -25.24 -1.00 -29.22
CA GLU A 406 -25.60 -1.30 -30.62
C GLU A 406 -24.85 -2.51 -31.21
N GLY A 407 -23.97 -3.17 -30.45
CA GLY A 407 -23.25 -4.37 -30.90
C GLY A 407 -22.08 -4.09 -31.86
N GLY A 408 -21.61 -2.85 -31.93
CA GLY A 408 -20.31 -2.46 -32.51
C GLY A 408 -19.99 -2.99 -33.92
N GLY A 409 -20.56 -2.37 -34.95
CA GLY A 409 -20.11 -2.57 -36.34
C GLY A 409 -18.84 -1.78 -36.67
N ARG A 410 -17.87 -2.39 -37.38
CA ARG A 410 -16.66 -1.72 -37.88
C ARG A 410 -17.03 -0.57 -38.85
N HIS A 411 -16.46 0.61 -38.63
CA HIS A 411 -16.14 1.51 -39.74
C HIS A 411 -14.83 1.06 -40.39
N ARG A 412 -14.93 0.34 -41.52
CA ARG A 412 -13.79 0.11 -42.41
C ARG A 412 -13.45 1.43 -43.10
N ARG A 413 -12.41 2.12 -42.64
CA ARG A 413 -11.75 3.14 -43.47
C ARG A 413 -10.89 2.45 -44.53
N ASN A 414 -10.91 2.99 -45.75
CA ASN A 414 -10.06 2.61 -46.88
C ASN A 414 -8.59 3.05 -46.65
N GLU A 415 -7.99 2.67 -45.53
CA GLU A 415 -6.62 3.05 -45.14
C GLU A 415 -5.66 1.85 -45.23
N ASP A 416 -4.36 2.15 -45.27
CA ASP A 416 -3.25 1.20 -45.21
C ASP A 416 -3.45 0.13 -44.11
N GLN A 417 -3.48 -1.13 -44.53
CA GLN A 417 -3.72 -2.30 -43.67
C GLN A 417 -2.44 -3.07 -43.31
N TRP A 418 -1.29 -2.68 -43.87
CA TRP A 418 -0.01 -3.35 -43.64
C TRP A 418 0.83 -2.63 -42.59
N THR A 419 0.84 -1.29 -42.62
CA THR A 419 1.62 -0.53 -41.64
C THR A 419 1.08 -0.76 -40.23
N SER A 420 1.98 -1.17 -39.35
CA SER A 420 1.66 -1.40 -37.94
C SER A 420 1.25 -0.10 -37.29
N ARG A 421 0.17 -0.16 -36.51
CA ARG A 421 -0.26 0.93 -35.63
C ARG A 421 0.18 0.61 -34.20
N PRO A 422 0.32 1.62 -33.33
CA PRO A 422 0.55 1.38 -31.91
C PRO A 422 -0.52 0.43 -31.35
N LEU A 423 -0.09 -0.58 -30.61
CA LEU A 423 -0.99 -1.54 -30.00
C LEU A 423 -1.70 -0.88 -28.84
N VAL A 424 -3.03 -0.75 -28.94
CA VAL A 424 -3.84 -0.24 -27.83
C VAL A 424 -4.11 -1.39 -26.86
N LEU A 425 -3.73 -1.19 -25.59
CA LEU A 425 -3.94 -2.12 -24.49
C LEU A 425 -4.83 -1.48 -23.41
N ALA A 426 -5.85 -2.20 -22.95
CA ALA A 426 -6.67 -1.78 -21.82
C ALA A 426 -6.45 -2.71 -20.61
N PHE A 427 -6.18 -2.14 -19.44
CA PHE A 427 -6.14 -2.87 -18.17
C PHE A 427 -7.53 -2.85 -17.51
N LEU A 428 -8.25 -3.97 -17.62
CA LEU A 428 -9.54 -4.15 -16.95
C LEU A 428 -9.34 -4.28 -15.43
N PRO A 429 -10.35 -3.97 -14.60
CA PRO A 429 -10.32 -4.27 -13.17
C PRO A 429 -10.00 -5.75 -12.91
N ALA A 430 -9.15 -6.02 -11.92
CA ALA A 430 -8.92 -7.39 -11.46
C ALA A 430 -9.98 -7.82 -10.43
N GLU A 431 -10.30 -9.10 -10.43
CA GLU A 431 -11.12 -9.71 -9.39
C GLU A 431 -10.27 -9.95 -8.13
N GLU A 432 -10.71 -9.45 -6.97
CA GLU A 432 -10.05 -9.69 -5.69
C GLU A 432 -10.64 -10.92 -5.01
N THR A 433 -9.81 -11.88 -4.61
CA THR A 433 -10.25 -13.14 -3.99
C THR A 433 -9.42 -13.50 -2.77
N GLY A 434 -9.93 -14.40 -1.94
CA GLY A 434 -9.24 -14.89 -0.75
C GLY A 434 -9.35 -13.93 0.45
N PHE A 435 -8.25 -13.79 1.19
CA PHE A 435 -8.21 -13.00 2.41
C PHE A 435 -8.46 -11.50 2.15
N PRO A 436 -8.89 -10.73 3.16
CA PRO A 436 -8.96 -9.29 3.00
C PRO A 436 -7.53 -8.71 2.90
N GLY A 437 -7.21 -8.07 1.78
CA GLY A 437 -5.93 -7.35 1.66
C GLY A 437 -5.80 -6.23 2.69
N ASP A 438 -4.59 -5.96 3.17
CA ASP A 438 -4.37 -4.87 4.16
C ASP A 438 -4.53 -3.47 3.55
N ARG A 439 -4.18 -3.34 2.27
CA ARG A 439 -4.07 -2.07 1.56
C ARG A 439 -4.79 -2.10 0.22
N ASP A 440 -5.72 -1.18 0.04
CA ASP A 440 -6.41 -0.92 -1.22
C ASP A 440 -5.52 -0.15 -2.19
N GLY A 441 -5.84 -0.27 -3.48
CA GLY A 441 -5.13 0.47 -4.54
C GLY A 441 -3.84 -0.19 -5.02
N LEU A 442 -3.44 -1.34 -4.47
CA LEU A 442 -2.27 -2.10 -4.94
C LEU A 442 -2.37 -2.44 -6.44
N TYR A 443 -3.51 -2.98 -6.89
CA TYR A 443 -3.73 -3.28 -8.31
C TYR A 443 -3.66 -2.01 -9.17
N MET A 444 -4.25 -0.92 -8.69
CA MET A 444 -4.25 0.36 -9.42
C MET A 444 -2.83 0.90 -9.56
N ALA A 445 -2.03 0.90 -8.49
CA ALA A 445 -0.63 1.31 -8.53
C ALA A 445 0.19 0.45 -9.51
N PHE A 446 -0.02 -0.88 -9.50
CA PHE A 446 0.58 -1.80 -10.47
C PHE A 446 0.21 -1.43 -11.91
N VAL A 447 -1.07 -1.18 -12.20
CA VAL A 447 -1.55 -0.82 -13.55
C VAL A 447 -0.94 0.50 -14.01
N LEU A 448 -0.89 1.51 -13.14
CA LEU A 448 -0.33 2.83 -13.45
C LEU A 448 1.16 2.73 -13.79
N GLU A 449 1.93 2.01 -12.96
CA GLU A 449 3.37 1.90 -13.18
C GLU A 449 3.72 0.99 -14.37
N THR A 450 3.05 -0.16 -14.49
CA THR A 450 3.22 -1.05 -15.65
C THR A 450 2.81 -0.36 -16.95
N GLY A 451 1.69 0.39 -16.93
CA GLY A 451 1.22 1.17 -18.08
C GLY A 451 2.25 2.20 -18.52
N ARG A 452 2.79 2.99 -17.58
CA ARG A 452 3.86 3.97 -17.84
C ARG A 452 5.08 3.33 -18.51
N LEU A 453 5.52 2.17 -18.01
CA LEU A 453 6.67 1.44 -18.55
C LEU A 453 6.41 0.91 -19.97
N LEU A 454 5.19 0.44 -20.25
CA LEU A 454 4.79 -0.01 -21.59
C LEU A 454 4.70 1.14 -22.59
N GLU A 455 4.12 2.28 -22.20
CA GLU A 455 4.00 3.47 -23.07
C GLU A 455 5.34 4.13 -23.39
N ALA A 456 6.28 4.10 -22.44
CA ALA A 456 7.64 4.60 -22.66
C ALA A 456 8.36 3.87 -23.82
N ASN A 457 7.83 2.73 -24.30
CA ASN A 457 8.36 2.06 -25.47
C ASN A 457 7.92 2.71 -26.81
N GLY A 458 6.79 3.41 -26.85
CA GLY A 458 6.18 3.97 -28.06
C GLY A 458 5.34 2.96 -28.87
N ARG A 459 5.57 1.65 -28.68
CA ARG A 459 4.83 0.58 -29.39
C ARG A 459 3.42 0.34 -28.85
N ILE A 460 3.18 0.65 -27.57
CA ILE A 460 1.92 0.41 -26.87
C ILE A 460 1.32 1.73 -26.44
N ARG A 461 0.01 1.88 -26.61
CA ARG A 461 -0.78 2.95 -26.00
C ARG A 461 -1.73 2.33 -24.99
N ILE A 462 -1.77 2.89 -23.78
CA ILE A 462 -2.68 2.43 -22.75
C ILE A 462 -3.97 3.23 -22.85
N VAL A 463 -5.12 2.54 -22.73
CA VAL A 463 -6.41 3.23 -22.60
C VAL A 463 -6.39 4.07 -21.33
N GLU A 464 -6.65 5.38 -21.46
CA GLU A 464 -6.70 6.31 -20.32
C GLU A 464 -7.63 5.79 -19.23
N ARG A 465 -7.14 5.74 -17.98
CA ARG A 465 -7.88 5.12 -16.87
C ARG A 465 -9.23 5.78 -16.63
N VAL A 466 -9.29 7.11 -16.72
CA VAL A 466 -10.54 7.87 -16.56
C VAL A 466 -11.58 7.53 -17.63
N VAL A 467 -11.16 7.23 -18.86
CA VAL A 467 -12.07 6.83 -19.94
C VAL A 467 -12.65 5.45 -19.64
N LEU A 468 -11.78 4.50 -19.28
CA LEU A 468 -12.20 3.14 -18.94
C LEU A 468 -13.16 3.13 -17.74
N ASP A 469 -12.79 3.76 -16.62
CA ASP A 469 -13.59 3.74 -15.40
C ASP A 469 -14.97 4.38 -15.60
N ARG A 470 -15.04 5.50 -16.31
CA ARG A 470 -16.31 6.16 -16.60
C ARG A 470 -17.16 5.38 -17.60
N LEU A 471 -16.55 4.71 -18.57
CA LEU A 471 -17.28 3.84 -19.49
C LEU A 471 -17.89 2.65 -18.75
N LEU A 472 -17.12 1.99 -17.90
CA LEU A 472 -17.62 0.86 -17.10
C LEU A 472 -18.76 1.28 -16.17
N ALA A 473 -18.65 2.47 -15.55
CA ALA A 473 -19.70 3.05 -14.73
C ALA A 473 -20.97 3.38 -15.54
N GLU A 474 -20.83 3.98 -16.73
CA GLU A 474 -21.95 4.29 -17.64
C GLU A 474 -22.66 3.03 -18.16
N LEU A 475 -21.91 1.93 -18.33
CA LEU A 475 -22.45 0.64 -18.73
C LEU A 475 -22.99 -0.17 -17.54
N ASN A 476 -22.81 0.30 -16.31
CA ASN A 476 -23.16 -0.40 -15.08
C ASN A 476 -22.58 -1.83 -15.01
N LEU A 477 -21.33 -2.01 -15.48
CA LEU A 477 -20.64 -3.29 -15.46
C LEU A 477 -19.87 -3.46 -14.14
N GLY A 478 -20.17 -4.54 -13.41
CA GLY A 478 -19.42 -4.96 -12.23
C GLY A 478 -18.28 -5.91 -12.60
N SER A 479 -17.51 -6.35 -11.59
CA SER A 479 -16.35 -7.22 -11.80
C SER A 479 -16.70 -8.56 -12.44
N SER A 480 -17.85 -9.14 -12.09
CA SER A 480 -18.28 -10.43 -12.64
C SER A 480 -18.72 -10.32 -14.10
N GLU A 481 -19.41 -9.25 -14.47
CA GLU A 481 -19.76 -8.98 -15.86
C GLU A 481 -18.51 -8.64 -16.69
N ILE A 482 -17.54 -7.92 -16.12
CA ILE A 482 -16.28 -7.61 -16.82
C ILE A 482 -15.47 -8.87 -17.08
N ALA A 483 -15.53 -9.87 -16.20
CA ALA A 483 -14.81 -11.14 -16.36
C ALA A 483 -15.47 -12.10 -17.38
N ASP A 484 -16.67 -11.78 -17.87
CA ASP A 484 -17.34 -12.55 -18.91
C ASP A 484 -16.62 -12.37 -20.28
N PRO A 485 -16.21 -13.46 -20.95
CA PRO A 485 -15.44 -13.36 -22.20
C PRO A 485 -16.13 -12.55 -23.31
N ASP A 486 -17.45 -12.65 -23.45
CA ASP A 486 -18.17 -11.88 -24.48
C ASP A 486 -18.18 -10.39 -24.15
N THR A 487 -18.30 -10.05 -22.87
CA THR A 487 -18.19 -8.67 -22.38
C THR A 487 -16.80 -8.11 -22.61
N GLU A 488 -15.75 -8.86 -22.29
CA GLU A 488 -14.36 -8.46 -22.56
C GLU A 488 -14.16 -8.15 -24.05
N LEU A 489 -14.58 -9.03 -24.95
CA LEU A 489 -14.43 -8.82 -26.40
C LEU A 489 -15.16 -7.58 -26.89
N ARG A 490 -16.41 -7.34 -26.43
CA ARG A 490 -17.16 -6.12 -26.77
C ARG A 490 -16.45 -4.87 -26.25
N LEU A 491 -15.93 -4.90 -25.02
CA LEU A 491 -15.15 -3.78 -24.46
C LEU A 491 -13.88 -3.53 -25.29
N GLY A 492 -13.16 -4.58 -25.69
CA GLY A 492 -12.00 -4.48 -26.57
C GLY A 492 -12.32 -3.81 -27.90
N HIS A 493 -13.42 -4.20 -28.54
CA HIS A 493 -13.87 -3.57 -29.78
C HIS A 493 -14.25 -2.11 -29.61
N VAL A 494 -15.03 -1.80 -28.57
CA VAL A 494 -15.52 -0.43 -28.30
C VAL A 494 -14.35 0.50 -27.98
N LEU A 495 -13.42 0.07 -27.13
CA LEU A 495 -12.22 0.83 -26.76
C LEU A 495 -11.18 0.88 -27.89
N ALA A 496 -11.40 0.19 -29.00
CA ALA A 496 -10.40 -0.07 -30.04
C ALA A 496 -9.09 -0.65 -29.47
N ALA A 497 -9.20 -1.36 -28.34
CA ALA A 497 -8.11 -2.02 -27.67
C ALA A 497 -7.87 -3.37 -28.34
N ARG A 498 -6.73 -3.52 -29.01
CA ARG A 498 -6.33 -4.80 -29.61
C ARG A 498 -6.03 -5.85 -28.55
N LEU A 499 -5.59 -5.40 -27.38
CA LEU A 499 -5.26 -6.24 -26.24
C LEU A 499 -6.03 -5.81 -25.01
N LEU A 500 -6.50 -6.79 -24.25
CA LEU A 500 -7.09 -6.61 -22.93
C LEU A 500 -6.22 -7.33 -21.91
N ALA A 501 -5.87 -6.63 -20.83
CA ALA A 501 -5.23 -7.20 -19.65
C ALA A 501 -6.29 -7.35 -18.55
N THR A 502 -6.59 -8.59 -18.18
CA THR A 502 -7.60 -8.95 -17.18
C THR A 502 -7.00 -9.97 -16.23
N GLY A 503 -7.49 -10.08 -15.00
CA GLY A 503 -6.84 -10.97 -14.04
C GLY A 503 -7.51 -11.08 -12.69
N MET A 504 -6.87 -11.89 -11.84
CA MET A 504 -7.29 -12.13 -10.46
C MET A 504 -6.16 -11.73 -9.52
N LEU A 505 -6.50 -11.00 -8.46
CA LEU A 505 -5.64 -10.66 -7.35
C LEU A 505 -6.06 -11.47 -6.12
N GLY A 506 -5.39 -12.59 -5.89
CA GLY A 506 -5.64 -13.45 -4.74
C GLY A 506 -4.81 -13.01 -3.54
N TYR A 507 -5.46 -12.78 -2.40
CA TYR A 507 -4.80 -12.45 -1.15
C TYR A 507 -4.67 -13.68 -0.25
N SER A 508 -3.50 -13.80 0.37
CA SER A 508 -3.20 -14.77 1.41
C SER A 508 -2.66 -14.05 2.66
N PRO A 509 -2.50 -14.75 3.80
CA PRO A 509 -1.90 -14.18 5.01
C PRO A 509 -0.47 -13.64 4.79
N ASP A 510 0.24 -14.15 3.77
CA ASP A 510 1.64 -13.83 3.48
C ASP A 510 1.83 -12.85 2.31
N GLY A 511 0.74 -12.36 1.70
CA GLY A 511 0.82 -11.37 0.63
C GLY A 511 -0.26 -11.51 -0.44
N ALA A 512 0.01 -10.97 -1.63
CA ALA A 512 -0.92 -11.00 -2.75
C ALA A 512 -0.29 -11.65 -3.99
N GLN A 513 -1.09 -12.39 -4.75
CA GLN A 513 -0.70 -13.01 -6.00
C GLN A 513 -1.60 -12.48 -7.13
N LEU A 514 -0.96 -11.84 -8.11
CA LEU A 514 -1.62 -11.38 -9.33
C LEU A 514 -1.43 -12.41 -10.44
N ASN A 515 -2.54 -12.85 -11.01
CA ASN A 515 -2.57 -13.65 -12.23
C ASN A 515 -3.22 -12.81 -13.34
N LEU A 516 -2.42 -12.37 -14.31
CA LEU A 516 -2.83 -11.51 -15.42
C LEU A 516 -2.86 -12.30 -16.73
N ARG A 517 -3.91 -12.13 -17.52
CA ARG A 517 -4.06 -12.69 -18.86
C ARG A 517 -4.14 -11.54 -19.86
N LEU A 518 -3.38 -11.66 -20.94
CA LEU A 518 -3.55 -10.81 -22.11
C LEU A 518 -4.43 -11.53 -23.11
N ILE A 519 -5.46 -10.84 -23.62
CA ILE A 519 -6.44 -11.35 -24.57
C ILE A 519 -6.42 -10.48 -25.81
N ASP A 520 -6.29 -11.09 -26.99
CA ASP A 520 -6.45 -10.44 -28.28
C ASP A 520 -7.94 -10.30 -28.59
N SER A 521 -8.43 -9.05 -28.64
CA SER A 521 -9.86 -8.77 -28.76
C SER A 521 -10.46 -9.13 -30.12
N GLU A 522 -9.64 -9.41 -31.14
CA GLU A 522 -10.13 -9.78 -32.48
C GLU A 522 -10.15 -11.29 -32.69
N THR A 523 -9.25 -12.01 -32.04
CA THR A 523 -9.04 -13.46 -32.27
C THR A 523 -9.34 -14.31 -31.06
N THR A 524 -9.67 -13.70 -29.92
CA THR A 524 -9.85 -14.35 -28.61
C THR A 524 -8.62 -15.13 -28.14
N ALA A 525 -7.47 -14.97 -28.81
CA ALA A 525 -6.24 -15.66 -28.45
C ALA A 525 -5.68 -15.07 -27.16
N ILE A 526 -5.03 -15.91 -26.34
CA ILE A 526 -4.35 -15.48 -25.11
C ILE A 526 -2.84 -15.43 -25.38
N PRO A 527 -2.28 -14.30 -25.88
CA PRO A 527 -0.85 -14.20 -26.19
C PRO A 527 0.06 -14.32 -24.96
N ALA A 528 -0.44 -14.07 -23.76
CA ALA A 528 0.33 -14.17 -22.53
C ALA A 528 -0.55 -14.49 -21.31
N VAL A 529 -0.01 -15.30 -20.41
CA VAL A 529 -0.46 -15.43 -19.03
C VAL A 529 0.76 -15.15 -18.15
N LEU A 530 0.60 -14.26 -17.18
CA LEU A 530 1.65 -13.79 -16.29
C LEU A 530 1.19 -13.95 -14.85
N SER A 531 2.03 -14.54 -14.02
CA SER A 531 1.75 -14.73 -12.60
C SER A 531 2.89 -14.12 -11.80
N THR A 532 2.56 -13.25 -10.85
CA THR A 532 3.55 -12.62 -9.97
C THR A 532 3.01 -12.46 -8.56
N ARG A 533 3.90 -12.54 -7.57
CA ARG A 533 3.56 -12.20 -6.18
C ARG A 533 3.77 -10.70 -6.03
N LEU A 534 2.69 -9.95 -5.77
CA LEU A 534 2.78 -8.53 -5.51
C LEU A 534 3.17 -8.31 -4.05
N ASN A 535 4.31 -7.64 -3.86
CA ASN A 535 4.72 -7.09 -2.57
C ASN A 535 4.80 -5.55 -2.73
N PRO A 536 4.17 -4.76 -1.85
CA PRO A 536 4.26 -3.30 -1.86
C PRO A 536 5.68 -2.76 -2.01
N ASP A 537 6.67 -3.39 -1.37
CA ASP A 537 8.06 -2.91 -1.32
C ASP A 537 8.83 -3.16 -2.63
N THR A 538 8.29 -3.96 -3.55
CA THR A 538 8.95 -4.33 -4.80
C THR A 538 8.08 -4.11 -6.04
N LEU A 539 7.09 -3.23 -5.94
CA LEU A 539 6.13 -2.92 -7.02
C LEU A 539 6.82 -2.53 -8.34
N ASP A 540 7.84 -1.66 -8.29
CA ASP A 540 8.56 -1.19 -9.49
C ASP A 540 9.27 -2.34 -10.22
N ARG A 541 9.97 -3.19 -9.47
CA ARG A 541 10.68 -4.35 -10.01
C ARG A 541 9.70 -5.26 -10.74
N PHE A 542 8.60 -5.60 -10.08
CA PHE A 542 7.59 -6.49 -10.65
C PHE A 542 6.86 -5.86 -11.85
N SER A 543 6.54 -4.56 -11.79
CA SER A 543 5.95 -3.84 -12.92
C SER A 543 6.90 -3.84 -14.12
N GLY A 544 8.21 -3.69 -13.90
CA GLY A 544 9.25 -3.81 -14.92
C GLY A 544 9.38 -5.20 -15.52
N GLU A 545 9.36 -6.25 -14.69
CA GLU A 545 9.37 -7.65 -15.14
C GLU A 545 8.14 -7.98 -16.01
N ILE A 546 6.95 -7.57 -15.55
CA ILE A 546 5.71 -7.76 -16.29
C ILE A 546 5.73 -6.97 -17.60
N ALA A 547 6.06 -5.68 -17.58
CA ALA A 547 6.12 -4.85 -18.78
C ALA A 547 7.08 -5.44 -19.82
N SER A 548 8.27 -5.89 -19.38
CA SER A 548 9.25 -6.53 -20.25
C SER A 548 8.74 -7.85 -20.83
N GLY A 549 8.11 -8.70 -19.99
CA GLY A 549 7.53 -9.98 -20.41
C GLY A 549 6.37 -9.81 -21.39
N ILE A 550 5.56 -8.76 -21.24
CA ILE A 550 4.53 -8.38 -22.22
C ILE A 550 5.20 -7.99 -23.54
N MET A 551 6.15 -7.06 -23.50
CA MET A 551 6.84 -6.56 -24.71
C MET A 551 7.52 -7.66 -25.52
N GLU A 552 8.18 -8.60 -24.86
CA GLU A 552 8.86 -9.71 -25.53
C GLU A 552 7.87 -10.58 -26.33
N ARG A 553 6.76 -10.96 -25.71
CA ARG A 553 5.72 -11.81 -26.33
C ARG A 553 5.01 -11.06 -27.46
N LEU A 554 4.73 -9.78 -27.26
CA LEU A 554 4.08 -8.95 -28.28
C LEU A 554 4.97 -8.71 -29.50
N ARG A 555 6.29 -8.56 -29.32
CA ARG A 555 7.24 -8.48 -30.45
C ARG A 555 7.21 -9.72 -31.34
N ILE A 556 7.07 -10.90 -30.73
CA ILE A 556 6.99 -12.17 -31.48
C ILE A 556 5.66 -12.30 -32.22
N ARG A 557 4.55 -11.94 -31.56
CA ARG A 557 3.19 -12.13 -32.08
C ARG A 557 2.77 -11.06 -33.08
N TYR A 558 3.20 -9.82 -32.88
CA TYR A 558 2.82 -8.65 -33.67
C TYR A 558 4.08 -7.90 -34.15
N PRO A 559 4.95 -8.51 -35.00
CA PRO A 559 6.15 -7.86 -35.50
C PRO A 559 5.79 -6.58 -36.25
N LEU A 560 6.62 -5.53 -36.11
CA LEU A 560 6.38 -4.28 -36.83
C LEU A 560 6.41 -4.51 -38.35
N GLN A 561 5.49 -3.86 -39.04
CA GLN A 561 5.29 -3.94 -40.47
C GLN A 561 5.13 -2.53 -41.02
N GLY A 562 5.71 -2.27 -42.19
CA GLY A 562 5.64 -0.96 -42.82
C GLY A 562 6.11 -1.03 -44.27
N TYR A 563 6.44 0.12 -44.82
CA TYR A 563 6.87 0.31 -46.20
C TYR A 563 8.14 1.13 -46.28
N ILE A 564 8.89 0.88 -47.36
CA ILE A 564 9.96 1.74 -47.82
C ILE A 564 9.34 2.93 -48.55
N VAL A 565 9.48 4.13 -48.00
CA VAL A 565 8.92 5.36 -48.57
C VAL A 565 9.87 6.00 -49.58
N GLN A 566 11.18 5.83 -49.39
CA GLN A 566 12.22 6.37 -50.25
C GLN A 566 13.49 5.53 -50.18
N VAL A 567 14.24 5.47 -51.29
CA VAL A 567 15.55 4.80 -51.39
C VAL A 567 16.58 5.83 -51.85
N GLN A 568 17.71 5.95 -51.14
CA GLN A 568 18.84 6.81 -51.47
C GLN A 568 20.15 6.03 -51.30
N GLY A 569 20.64 5.43 -52.38
CA GLY A 569 21.84 4.59 -52.33
C GLY A 569 21.65 3.37 -51.43
N GLN A 570 22.44 3.27 -50.35
CA GLN A 570 22.33 2.19 -49.35
C GLN A 570 21.45 2.55 -48.15
N GLU A 571 20.88 3.74 -48.11
CA GLU A 571 19.93 4.15 -47.08
C GLU A 571 18.50 4.14 -47.62
N VAL A 572 17.57 3.74 -46.77
CA VAL A 572 16.14 3.72 -47.05
C VAL A 572 15.38 4.44 -45.95
N LEU A 573 14.33 5.15 -46.34
CA LEU A 573 13.38 5.78 -45.43
C LEU A 573 12.19 4.83 -45.23
N LEU A 574 11.77 4.65 -43.99
CA LEU A 574 10.66 3.79 -43.59
C LEU A 574 9.52 4.63 -43.02
N ASN A 575 8.27 4.22 -43.26
CA ASN A 575 7.07 4.91 -42.74
C ASN A 575 6.72 4.52 -41.29
N LEU A 576 7.74 4.16 -40.51
CA LEU A 576 7.62 3.81 -39.10
C LEU A 576 8.59 4.68 -38.32
N GLY A 577 8.11 5.27 -37.23
CA GLY A 577 8.91 6.15 -36.36
C GLY A 577 8.89 5.75 -34.89
N SER A 578 9.39 6.63 -34.03
CA SER A 578 9.47 6.40 -32.57
C SER A 578 8.10 6.15 -31.94
N ASP A 579 7.05 6.79 -32.47
CA ASP A 579 5.64 6.64 -32.12
C ASP A 579 5.03 5.29 -32.53
N HIS A 580 5.76 4.51 -33.33
CA HIS A 580 5.45 3.12 -33.69
C HIS A 580 6.29 2.11 -32.89
N GLY A 581 7.21 2.60 -32.03
CA GLY A 581 8.16 1.77 -31.28
C GLY A 581 9.47 1.47 -32.03
N MET A 582 9.77 2.21 -33.10
CA MET A 582 11.06 2.09 -33.78
C MET A 582 12.22 2.57 -32.90
N ARG A 583 13.37 1.91 -33.02
CA ARG A 583 14.60 2.25 -32.31
C ARG A 583 15.81 1.93 -33.21
N PRO A 584 16.93 2.66 -33.07
CA PRO A 584 18.19 2.29 -33.72
C PRO A 584 18.59 0.85 -33.39
N GLY A 585 19.15 0.15 -34.37
CA GLY A 585 19.57 -1.26 -34.28
C GLY A 585 18.47 -2.29 -34.54
N LEU A 586 17.19 -1.89 -34.68
CA LEU A 586 16.14 -2.82 -35.10
C LEU A 586 16.38 -3.31 -36.52
N ARG A 587 16.07 -4.57 -36.78
CA ARG A 587 16.27 -5.21 -38.09
C ARG A 587 14.96 -5.56 -38.76
N PHE A 588 14.92 -5.39 -40.09
CA PHE A 588 13.75 -5.68 -40.91
C PHE A 588 14.11 -6.53 -42.12
N GLN A 589 13.25 -7.46 -42.49
CA GLN A 589 13.27 -8.10 -43.80
C GLN A 589 12.48 -7.24 -44.78
N VAL A 590 13.05 -7.00 -45.96
CA VAL A 590 12.34 -6.46 -47.12
C VAL A 590 11.63 -7.59 -47.83
N LEU A 591 10.34 -7.43 -48.09
CA LEU A 591 9.44 -8.44 -48.60
C LEU A 591 8.88 -8.01 -49.96
N GLU A 592 8.95 -8.92 -50.92
CA GLU A 592 8.34 -8.77 -52.24
C GLU A 592 7.11 -9.68 -52.37
N GLU A 593 5.99 -9.15 -52.88
CA GLU A 593 4.80 -9.97 -53.21
C GLU A 593 5.07 -10.82 -54.45
N GLY A 594 4.98 -12.14 -54.32
CA GLY A 594 5.07 -13.03 -55.47
C GLY A 594 3.88 -12.84 -56.43
N LYS A 595 4.11 -12.98 -57.73
CA LYS A 595 3.06 -12.87 -58.77
C LYS A 595 1.84 -13.72 -58.42
N SER A 596 0.65 -13.11 -58.45
CA SER A 596 -0.61 -13.81 -58.18
C SER A 596 -0.93 -14.83 -59.27
N VAL A 597 -1.46 -15.99 -58.87
CA VAL A 597 -1.87 -17.06 -59.79
C VAL A 597 -3.39 -17.15 -59.77
N LYS A 598 -4.04 -17.02 -60.93
CA LYS A 598 -5.48 -17.29 -61.05
C LYS A 598 -5.71 -18.80 -61.13
N TYR A 599 -6.51 -19.35 -60.24
CA TYR A 599 -6.91 -20.76 -60.25
C TYR A 599 -8.42 -20.86 -59.97
N LYS A 600 -9.16 -21.46 -60.91
CA LYS A 600 -10.62 -21.66 -60.82
C LYS A 600 -11.39 -20.38 -60.41
N GLY A 601 -11.09 -19.25 -61.07
CA GLY A 601 -11.75 -17.97 -60.79
C GLY A 601 -11.31 -17.26 -59.51
N LYS A 602 -10.46 -17.87 -58.66
CA LYS A 602 -9.87 -17.24 -57.48
C LYS A 602 -8.44 -16.79 -57.77
N THR A 603 -8.10 -15.57 -57.33
CA THR A 603 -6.73 -15.06 -57.41
C THR A 603 -5.97 -15.48 -56.15
N LEU A 604 -5.04 -16.41 -56.29
CA LEU A 604 -4.18 -16.88 -55.22
C LEU A 604 -2.93 -16.00 -55.16
N LYS A 605 -2.77 -15.21 -54.09
CA LYS A 605 -1.56 -14.42 -53.85
C LYS A 605 -0.45 -15.37 -53.36
N ARG A 606 0.74 -15.34 -53.99
CA ARG A 606 1.91 -16.08 -53.48
C ARG A 606 2.39 -15.47 -52.17
N SER A 607 3.04 -16.29 -51.34
CA SER A 607 3.65 -15.84 -50.08
C SER A 607 4.70 -14.76 -50.31
N LEU A 608 4.81 -13.84 -49.35
CA LEU A 608 5.86 -12.82 -49.31
C LEU A 608 7.24 -13.50 -49.22
N GLN A 609 8.17 -13.11 -50.09
CA GLN A 609 9.54 -13.61 -50.06
C GLN A 609 10.48 -12.52 -49.56
N SER A 610 11.42 -12.88 -48.68
CA SER A 610 12.46 -11.97 -48.22
C SER A 610 13.49 -11.74 -49.34
N VAL A 611 13.75 -10.48 -49.65
CA VAL A 611 14.66 -10.03 -50.72
C VAL A 611 15.80 -9.16 -50.21
N GLY A 612 15.80 -8.85 -48.90
CA GLY A 612 16.87 -8.10 -48.26
C GLY A 612 16.64 -7.90 -46.78
N ASN A 613 17.65 -7.38 -46.10
CA ASN A 613 17.64 -7.03 -44.68
C ASN A 613 18.07 -5.57 -44.50
N LEU A 614 17.39 -4.89 -43.60
CA LEU A 614 17.65 -3.51 -43.22
C LEU A 614 18.00 -3.46 -41.72
N GLU A 615 18.82 -2.49 -41.33
CA GLU A 615 19.06 -2.15 -39.93
C GLU A 615 18.80 -0.66 -39.72
N VAL A 616 17.92 -0.33 -38.77
CA VAL A 616 17.51 1.04 -38.46
C VAL A 616 18.71 1.81 -37.90
N SER A 617 19.04 2.94 -38.51
CA SER A 617 20.16 3.80 -38.10
C SER A 617 19.71 5.00 -37.30
N ASP A 618 18.58 5.61 -37.68
CA ASP A 618 18.06 6.84 -37.07
C ASP A 618 16.52 6.82 -37.03
N VAL A 619 15.94 7.47 -36.03
CA VAL A 619 14.49 7.41 -35.78
C VAL A 619 13.94 8.78 -35.42
N GLU A 620 12.89 9.18 -36.14
CA GLU A 620 12.13 10.40 -35.90
C GLU A 620 10.66 10.03 -35.58
N PRO A 621 9.83 10.96 -35.10
CA PRO A 621 8.39 10.73 -35.01
C PRO A 621 7.78 10.46 -36.41
N GLY A 622 7.08 9.34 -36.57
CA GLY A 622 6.41 8.95 -37.82
C GLY A 622 7.29 8.32 -38.90
N LEU A 623 8.63 8.44 -38.84
CA LEU A 623 9.54 7.88 -39.85
C LEU A 623 10.91 7.46 -39.27
N SER A 624 11.64 6.64 -40.01
CA SER A 624 12.99 6.23 -39.63
C SER A 624 13.87 5.97 -40.85
N ARG A 625 15.18 6.07 -40.65
CA ARG A 625 16.19 5.73 -41.64
C ARG A 625 16.78 4.38 -41.31
N ALA A 626 17.01 3.57 -42.34
CA ALA A 626 17.65 2.27 -42.20
C ALA A 626 18.69 2.05 -43.29
N LYS A 627 19.75 1.32 -42.94
CA LYS A 627 20.80 0.90 -43.87
C LYS A 627 20.49 -0.47 -44.42
N VAL A 628 20.72 -0.66 -45.72
CA VAL A 628 20.63 -1.97 -46.36
C VAL A 628 21.85 -2.81 -45.96
N ILE A 629 21.62 -3.90 -45.23
CA ILE A 629 22.68 -4.82 -44.78
C ILE A 629 23.00 -5.86 -45.85
N LYS A 630 21.95 -6.44 -46.44
CA LYS A 630 22.06 -7.47 -47.47
C LYS A 630 20.85 -7.36 -48.38
N ALA A 631 21.04 -7.48 -49.68
CA ALA A 631 19.95 -7.52 -50.64
C ALA A 631 20.23 -8.59 -51.70
N SER A 632 19.28 -9.49 -51.93
CA SER A 632 19.32 -10.46 -53.04
C SER A 632 18.67 -9.93 -54.32
N LYS A 633 17.91 -8.84 -54.21
CA LYS A 633 17.31 -8.09 -55.31
C LYS A 633 17.39 -6.58 -55.05
N GLU A 634 17.16 -5.80 -56.09
CA GLU A 634 17.04 -4.34 -55.98
C GLU A 634 15.89 -3.94 -55.03
N ILE A 635 16.20 -3.12 -54.04
CA ILE A 635 15.23 -2.60 -53.06
C ILE A 635 14.57 -1.35 -53.63
N LYS A 636 13.24 -1.31 -53.61
CA LYS A 636 12.43 -0.25 -54.23
C LYS A 636 11.47 0.38 -53.23
N LYS A 637 11.02 1.59 -53.57
CA LYS A 637 9.89 2.24 -52.91
C LYS A 637 8.65 1.33 -52.94
N ASP A 638 7.82 1.44 -51.91
CA ASP A 638 6.57 0.69 -51.69
C ASP A 638 6.77 -0.82 -51.43
N MET A 639 8.01 -1.30 -51.35
CA MET A 639 8.30 -2.64 -50.83
C MET A 639 7.92 -2.74 -49.36
N LYS A 640 7.35 -3.88 -48.99
CA LYS A 640 6.93 -4.18 -47.62
C LYS A 640 8.13 -4.51 -46.77
N ILE A 641 8.12 -4.10 -45.52
CA ILE A 641 9.10 -4.51 -44.53
C ILE A 641 8.43 -5.19 -43.34
N ARG A 642 9.15 -6.10 -42.68
CA ARG A 642 8.70 -6.77 -41.46
C ARG A 642 9.87 -6.95 -40.48
N GLU A 643 9.64 -6.62 -39.21
CA GLU A 643 10.60 -6.79 -38.12
C GLU A 643 11.10 -8.24 -38.06
N VAL A 644 12.42 -8.41 -37.99
CA VAL A 644 13.08 -9.71 -37.84
C VAL A 644 12.81 -10.25 -36.44
N ARG A 645 12.48 -11.54 -36.35
CA ARG A 645 12.18 -12.14 -35.05
C ARG A 645 13.47 -12.24 -34.21
N PRO A 646 13.40 -12.07 -32.88
CA PRO A 646 14.57 -12.13 -32.00
C PRO A 646 15.30 -13.48 -31.96
N ARG A 647 14.67 -14.55 -32.43
CA ARG A 647 15.28 -15.89 -32.56
C ARG A 647 15.93 -16.15 -33.94
N GLU A 648 15.98 -15.16 -34.82
CA GLU A 648 16.64 -15.25 -36.14
C GLU A 648 18.02 -14.59 -36.18
N THR A 649 18.62 -14.27 -35.02
CA THR A 649 20.05 -13.98 -34.92
C THR A 649 20.84 -15.28 -34.75
N LEU A 650 21.29 -15.78 -35.91
CA LEU A 650 22.25 -16.87 -36.17
C LEU A 650 21.76 -18.30 -35.93
#